data_AF-A0A2K2TMY2-F1
#
_entry.id   AF-A0A2K2TMY2-F1
#
_cell.length_a   1.000
_cell.length_b   1.000
_cell.length_c   1.000
_cell.angle_alpha   90.00
_cell.angle_beta   90.00
_cell.angle_gamma   90.00
#
_symmetry.space_group_name_H-M   'P 1'
#
loop_
_entity.id
_entity.type
_entity.pdbx_description
1 polymer ?
#
loop_
_entity_poly.entity_id
_entity_poly.type
_entity_poly.pdbx_seq_one_letter_code
_entity_poly.pdbx_strand_id
1 'polypeptide(L)'
;MTSKNLFFKLSYEDLKGRLWTLALVILFFLFTFPVATVYLVGENKEFYDGAEWVLKYQADIVNLISAKNGFLAFMTIVMAMVCGMTSFSYLNFKNKVDFYHSIPVKREKLYFANYINGIWLVALPYAVFLVAGIGIAVSNGADFLTLFSEGTKGYAMHMTYYLLIYSTVVVVMMMTGNRVVGFMGSLIFFSVVPFFVSVMESCFYTWFWTYSRSENFLRDFLIEFSPVSAYLNSVAGYEYYGIQLGRIAAALGAFAVLMALGLFLYKKRPSEAAGKAMAFPVTKPVIRIILVMLCSIFMEVFGWGLRNNLGWAIFCMLCGCIISHCVIEIIYNFDFKQLFGHKIQLLGCIAASLLILLVFRFDLFGYDKYVPEADKVSNVTVKFSRLNSWVDYGSIIPNEDGSYRWSSENSNSYKEEHMRITDPSAALKLAQAGIERNNEIRAKGGISVYDMDDENERDRIYTDVSIKYYLKGNRAASRNYHISFDKAEESIKALCMSEGYQKGTFPVLNQTGEETAYIVYRKNKNMGKESRLHQDSPELVSEILKTYQEEWMNRSWEELTSENPVGVIRFVKKEEVPALEWAQREQISDYRYYYGLIGDVEYYPVYPSFEKTLELLTENGVDTKDSLDGFLAESISVRSRRSGNDPVIFRDPKQIEEIMKHVVLAEYSDYNSFQELDYDTDMSIRFEKKGITREYEYYFKAGQIPEFVKQRIGE
;
A
#
# COMPACT_ATOMS: atom_id res chain seq x y z
N MET A 1 53.73 -0.06 27.96
CA MET A 1 52.94 0.94 28.72
C MET A 1 51.84 1.52 27.84
N THR A 2 50.58 1.07 27.98
CA THR A 2 49.45 1.74 27.30
C THR A 2 49.02 2.94 28.14
N SER A 3 49.32 4.15 27.66
CA SER A 3 48.82 5.41 28.23
C SER A 3 47.29 5.36 28.40
N LYS A 4 46.77 5.83 29.54
CA LYS A 4 45.31 5.99 29.79
C LYS A 4 44.60 6.81 28.70
N ASN A 5 45.34 7.66 27.96
CA ASN A 5 44.79 8.55 26.95
C ASN A 5 44.96 8.03 25.50
N LEU A 6 45.47 6.81 25.31
CA LEU A 6 45.78 6.28 23.97
C LEU A 6 44.55 6.20 23.05
N PHE A 7 43.39 5.81 23.58
CA PHE A 7 42.14 5.73 22.81
C PHE A 7 41.75 7.10 22.25
N PHE A 8 41.69 8.13 23.10
CA PHE A 8 41.36 9.49 22.69
C PHE A 8 42.36 10.07 21.68
N LYS A 9 43.65 9.76 21.82
CA LYS A 9 44.67 10.17 20.83
C LYS A 9 44.43 9.52 19.48
N LEU A 10 44.13 8.22 19.43
CA LEU A 10 43.80 7.51 18.20
C LEU A 10 42.53 8.08 17.55
N SER A 11 41.49 8.32 18.36
CA SER A 11 40.26 8.94 17.91
C SER A 11 40.50 10.35 17.34
N TYR A 12 41.32 11.16 17.98
CA TYR A 12 41.64 12.50 17.50
C TYR A 12 42.39 12.49 16.16
N GLU A 13 43.38 11.60 16.01
CA GLU A 13 44.12 11.48 14.74
C GLU A 13 43.25 10.97 13.59
N ASP A 14 42.36 10.02 13.86
CA ASP A 14 41.39 9.57 12.85
C ASP A 14 40.40 10.68 12.45
N LEU A 15 39.93 11.50 13.40
CA LEU A 15 39.06 12.64 13.12
C LEU A 15 39.73 13.66 12.21
N LYS A 16 41.02 13.97 12.43
CA LYS A 16 41.80 14.86 11.55
C LYS A 16 41.82 14.37 10.10
N GLY A 17 41.94 13.06 9.91
CA GLY A 17 41.91 12.43 8.58
C GLY A 17 40.54 12.52 7.90
N ARG A 18 39.48 12.88 8.62
CA ARG A 18 38.07 12.89 8.17
C ARG A 18 37.37 14.24 8.36
N LEU A 19 38.13 15.33 8.51
CA LEU A 19 37.58 16.68 8.67
C LEU A 19 36.64 17.09 7.54
N TRP A 20 36.90 16.64 6.31
CA TRP A 20 36.01 16.90 5.18
C TRP A 20 34.62 16.25 5.36
N THR A 21 34.56 15.03 5.91
CA THR A 21 33.29 14.35 6.18
C THR A 21 32.53 15.09 7.29
N LEU A 22 33.25 15.50 8.34
CA LEU A 22 32.68 16.29 9.42
C LEU A 22 32.11 17.62 8.91
N ALA A 23 32.85 18.32 8.03
CA ALA A 23 32.39 19.57 7.45
C ALA A 23 31.10 19.40 6.64
N LEU A 24 30.99 18.34 5.82
CA LEU A 24 29.77 18.06 5.06
C LEU A 24 28.58 17.74 5.97
N VAL A 25 28.79 16.98 7.04
CA VAL A 25 27.74 16.66 8.01
C VAL A 25 27.28 17.90 8.78
N ILE A 26 28.22 18.75 9.20
CA ILE A 26 27.92 20.04 9.84
C ILE A 26 27.11 20.92 8.90
N LEU A 27 27.54 21.06 7.64
CA LEU A 27 26.83 21.87 6.65
C LEU A 27 25.42 21.33 6.44
N PHE A 28 25.25 20.01 6.23
CA PHE A 28 23.95 19.41 6.04
C PHE A 28 22.98 19.73 7.19
N PHE A 29 23.39 19.50 8.44
CA PHE A 29 22.51 19.74 9.59
C PHE A 29 22.30 21.23 9.90
N LEU A 30 23.29 22.09 9.63
CA LEU A 30 23.12 23.54 9.70
C LEU A 30 22.01 24.01 8.74
N PHE A 31 22.03 23.52 7.49
CA PHE A 31 21.03 23.90 6.50
C PHE A 31 19.66 23.27 6.77
N THR A 32 19.65 22.01 7.23
CA THR A 32 18.40 21.26 7.48
C THR A 32 17.65 21.75 8.71
N PHE A 33 18.35 22.20 9.76
CA PHE A 33 17.69 22.64 11.01
C PHE A 33 17.70 24.16 11.12
N PRO A 34 18.74 24.87 11.63
CA PRO A 34 18.67 26.31 11.82
C PRO A 34 18.24 27.13 10.59
N VAL A 35 18.84 26.88 9.43
CA VAL A 35 18.58 27.71 8.24
C VAL A 35 17.17 27.46 7.70
N ALA A 36 16.75 26.19 7.60
CA ALA A 36 15.40 25.85 7.20
C ALA A 36 14.35 26.41 8.17
N THR A 37 14.61 26.37 9.48
CA THR A 37 13.73 27.00 10.48
C THR A 37 13.60 28.51 10.23
N VAL A 38 14.71 29.22 10.03
CA VAL A 38 14.67 30.68 9.72
C VAL A 38 13.89 30.96 8.44
N TYR A 39 14.08 30.14 7.41
CA TYR A 39 13.34 30.25 6.15
C TYR A 39 11.83 30.08 6.37
N LEU A 40 11.42 29.02 7.09
CA LEU A 40 10.02 28.73 7.39
C LEU A 40 9.34 29.82 8.24
N VAL A 41 10.09 30.51 9.12
CA VAL A 41 9.58 31.70 9.82
C VAL A 41 9.23 32.81 8.83
N GLY A 42 10.13 33.08 7.89
CA GLY A 42 9.93 34.14 6.88
C GLY A 42 8.75 33.84 5.97
N GLU A 43 8.71 32.62 5.43
CA GLU A 43 7.65 32.14 4.55
C GLU A 43 6.27 32.19 5.23
N ASN A 44 6.12 31.60 6.41
CA ASN A 44 4.82 31.56 7.07
C ASN A 44 4.28 32.95 7.45
N LYS A 45 5.15 33.89 7.84
CA LYS A 45 4.74 35.28 8.11
C LYS A 45 4.31 36.06 6.87
N GLU A 46 4.76 35.64 5.68
CA GLU A 46 4.41 36.29 4.42
C GLU A 46 3.03 35.83 3.91
N PHE A 47 2.70 34.54 4.10
CA PHE A 47 1.50 33.92 3.54
C PHE A 47 0.29 33.86 4.49
N TYR A 48 0.49 34.00 5.80
CA TYR A 48 -0.55 33.83 6.80
C TYR A 48 -0.57 34.98 7.82
N ASP A 49 -1.76 35.41 8.22
CA ASP A 49 -1.95 36.51 9.17
C ASP A 49 -2.32 36.00 10.58
N GLY A 50 -1.99 36.81 11.59
CA GLY A 50 -2.51 36.63 12.96
C GLY A 50 -2.03 35.37 13.68
N ALA A 51 -2.94 34.56 14.22
CA ALA A 51 -2.60 33.34 14.98
C ALA A 51 -2.38 32.12 14.07
N GLU A 52 -2.87 32.17 12.83
CA GLU A 52 -2.82 31.05 11.88
C GLU A 52 -1.39 30.74 11.42
N TRP A 53 -0.56 31.77 11.21
CA TRP A 53 0.83 31.58 10.79
C TRP A 53 1.65 30.78 11.81
N VAL A 54 1.41 30.96 13.11
CA VAL A 54 2.14 30.25 14.17
C VAL A 54 1.79 28.76 14.18
N LEU A 55 0.51 28.42 13.99
CA LEU A 55 0.06 27.04 13.93
C LEU A 55 0.63 26.32 12.70
N LYS A 56 0.55 26.97 11.53
CA LYS A 56 1.10 26.42 10.28
C LYS A 56 2.61 26.26 10.36
N TYR A 57 3.30 27.29 10.85
CA TYR A 57 4.73 27.27 11.11
C TYR A 57 5.14 26.13 12.04
N GLN A 58 4.43 25.92 13.15
CA GLN A 58 4.72 24.83 14.07
C GLN A 58 4.57 23.46 13.38
N ALA A 59 3.51 23.25 12.59
CA ALA A 59 3.31 22.02 11.84
C ALA A 59 4.45 21.76 10.83
N ASP A 60 4.92 22.79 10.14
CA ASP A 60 6.04 22.68 9.19
C ASP A 60 7.36 22.32 9.91
N ILE A 61 7.63 22.91 11.08
CA ILE A 61 8.80 22.55 11.89
C ILE A 61 8.68 21.12 12.43
N VAL A 62 7.50 20.69 12.87
CA VAL A 62 7.26 19.29 13.28
C VAL A 62 7.58 18.36 12.10
N ASN A 63 7.07 18.62 10.90
CA ASN A 63 7.37 17.81 9.72
C ASN A 63 8.87 17.76 9.39
N LEU A 64 9.59 18.88 9.60
CA LEU A 64 11.03 18.96 9.38
C LEU A 64 11.83 18.08 10.36
N ILE A 65 11.47 18.05 11.64
CA ILE A 65 12.23 17.35 12.69
C ILE A 65 11.72 15.94 13.02
N SER A 66 10.50 15.59 12.57
CA SER A 66 9.82 14.35 12.91
C SER A 66 10.41 13.13 12.23
N ALA A 67 10.20 11.95 12.84
CA ALA A 67 10.64 10.66 12.35
C ALA A 67 10.03 10.26 10.99
N LYS A 68 8.91 10.86 10.58
CA LYS A 68 8.30 10.65 9.26
C LYS A 68 9.02 11.39 8.12
N ASN A 69 10.05 12.19 8.41
CA ASN A 69 10.76 12.94 7.38
C ASN A 69 11.57 12.01 6.46
N GLY A 70 11.00 11.69 5.29
CA GLY A 70 11.62 10.83 4.27
C GLY A 70 12.93 11.39 3.68
N PHE A 71 13.06 12.72 3.56
CA PHE A 71 14.30 13.34 3.08
C PHE A 71 15.44 13.17 4.09
N LEU A 72 15.15 13.40 5.38
CA LEU A 72 16.11 13.16 6.46
C LEU A 72 16.49 11.68 6.55
N ALA A 73 15.54 10.77 6.30
CA ALA A 73 15.82 9.34 6.20
C ALA A 73 16.78 9.01 5.04
N PHE A 74 16.53 9.53 3.84
CA PHE A 74 17.42 9.38 2.70
C PHE A 74 18.84 9.88 3.00
N MET A 75 18.96 11.10 3.55
CA MET A 75 20.25 11.68 3.89
C MET A 75 20.96 10.91 5.02
N THR A 76 20.22 10.34 5.95
CA THR A 76 20.75 9.44 6.99
C THR A 76 21.40 8.20 6.38
N ILE A 77 20.76 7.58 5.37
CA ILE A 77 21.31 6.44 4.63
C ILE A 77 22.63 6.84 3.95
N VAL A 78 22.65 8.00 3.27
CA VAL A 78 23.84 8.54 2.60
C VAL A 78 24.97 8.78 3.60
N MET A 79 24.69 9.44 4.73
CA MET A 79 25.67 9.70 5.78
C MET A 79 26.21 8.40 6.39
N ALA A 80 25.36 7.42 6.66
CA ALA A 80 25.76 6.11 7.18
C ALA A 80 26.70 5.39 6.22
N MET A 81 26.41 5.45 4.91
CA MET A 81 27.27 4.90 3.86
C MET A 81 28.63 5.60 3.81
N VAL A 82 28.65 6.93 3.72
CA VAL A 82 29.89 7.71 3.66
C VAL A 82 30.73 7.51 4.93
N CYS A 83 30.11 7.60 6.11
CA CYS A 83 30.82 7.42 7.37
C CYS A 83 31.35 5.99 7.55
N GLY A 84 30.56 4.97 7.20
CA GLY A 84 30.98 3.56 7.29
C GLY A 84 32.17 3.27 6.38
N MET A 85 32.12 3.74 5.12
CA MET A 85 33.19 3.56 4.15
C MET A 85 34.48 4.30 4.54
N THR A 86 34.35 5.54 5.03
CA THR A 86 35.51 6.37 5.39
C THR A 86 36.19 5.92 6.67
N SER A 87 35.43 5.46 7.68
CA SER A 87 35.94 4.99 8.98
C SER A 87 37.00 3.89 8.85
N PHE A 88 36.91 3.06 7.81
CA PHE A 88 37.82 1.95 7.57
C PHE A 88 38.47 1.99 6.19
N SER A 89 38.49 3.18 5.56
CA SER A 89 39.02 3.35 4.20
C SER A 89 40.49 2.92 4.05
N TYR A 90 41.28 3.00 5.13
CA TYR A 90 42.68 2.55 5.15
C TYR A 90 42.83 1.06 4.83
N LEU A 91 41.83 0.23 5.11
CA LEU A 91 41.83 -1.22 4.82
C LEU A 91 41.83 -1.56 3.32
N ASN A 92 41.60 -0.56 2.47
CA ASN A 92 41.58 -0.73 1.02
C ASN A 92 42.93 -0.43 0.37
N PHE A 93 43.91 0.11 1.10
CA PHE A 93 45.20 0.54 0.56
C PHE A 93 46.35 -0.15 1.30
N LYS A 94 47.20 -0.87 0.55
CA LYS A 94 48.28 -1.69 1.12
C LYS A 94 49.22 -0.88 2.03
N ASN A 95 49.71 0.25 1.53
CA ASN A 95 50.59 1.16 2.28
C ASN A 95 49.96 1.67 3.60
N LYS A 96 48.66 1.98 3.60
CA LYS A 96 47.97 2.42 4.80
C LYS A 96 47.76 1.26 5.79
N VAL A 97 47.43 0.06 5.30
CA VAL A 97 47.32 -1.12 6.17
C VAL A 97 48.66 -1.43 6.85
N ASP A 98 49.76 -1.39 6.12
CA ASP A 98 51.10 -1.65 6.68
C ASP A 98 51.46 -0.64 7.78
N PHE A 99 51.12 0.64 7.58
CA PHE A 99 51.29 1.67 8.61
C PHE A 99 50.40 1.38 9.82
N TYR A 100 49.07 1.25 9.65
CA TYR A 100 48.14 1.10 10.78
C TYR A 100 48.35 -0.21 11.56
N HIS A 101 48.73 -1.29 10.89
CA HIS A 101 48.95 -2.60 11.54
C HIS A 101 50.37 -2.78 12.11
N SER A 102 51.32 -1.87 11.80
CA SER A 102 52.65 -1.88 12.44
C SER A 102 52.71 -1.06 13.73
N ILE A 103 51.72 -0.21 14.00
CA ILE A 103 51.59 0.51 15.28
C ILE A 103 51.42 -0.52 16.41
N PRO A 104 52.12 -0.40 17.55
CA PRO A 104 52.04 -1.35 18.67
C PRO A 104 50.73 -1.19 19.47
N VAL A 105 49.58 -1.29 18.78
CA VAL A 105 48.22 -1.16 19.32
C VAL A 105 47.42 -2.38 18.89
N LYS A 106 46.65 -2.93 19.83
CA LYS A 106 45.74 -4.04 19.55
C LYS A 106 44.69 -3.66 18.51
N ARG A 107 44.41 -4.56 17.56
CA ARG A 107 43.41 -4.36 16.49
C ARG A 107 42.05 -3.93 17.04
N GLU A 108 41.61 -4.47 18.18
CA GLU A 108 40.34 -4.08 18.80
C GLU A 108 40.28 -2.60 19.15
N LYS A 109 41.37 -2.04 19.68
CA LYS A 109 41.40 -0.62 20.05
C LYS A 109 41.34 0.27 18.82
N LEU A 110 42.01 -0.10 17.72
CA LEU A 110 41.93 0.61 16.45
C LEU A 110 40.50 0.55 15.87
N TYR A 111 39.87 -0.63 15.90
CA TYR A 111 38.49 -0.80 15.47
C TYR A 111 37.55 0.13 16.24
N PHE A 112 37.55 0.07 17.57
CA PHE A 112 36.64 0.87 18.37
C PHE A 112 36.90 2.37 18.26
N ALA A 113 38.17 2.80 18.14
CA ALA A 113 38.49 4.21 17.95
C ALA A 113 37.85 4.77 16.67
N ASN A 114 38.01 4.06 15.55
CA ASN A 114 37.45 4.49 14.26
C ASN A 114 35.93 4.34 14.21
N TYR A 115 35.41 3.25 14.78
CA TYR A 115 33.98 2.94 14.80
C TYR A 115 33.18 3.97 15.60
N ILE A 116 33.61 4.25 16.84
CA ILE A 116 32.95 5.22 17.73
C ILE A 116 33.05 6.63 17.15
N ASN A 117 34.18 6.99 16.52
CA ASN A 117 34.29 8.25 15.81
C ASN A 117 33.28 8.38 14.67
N GLY A 118 33.05 7.31 13.90
CA GLY A 118 32.03 7.32 12.84
C GLY A 118 30.62 7.57 13.36
N ILE A 119 30.33 7.16 14.61
CA ILE A 119 29.05 7.47 15.27
C ILE A 119 28.99 8.95 15.66
N TRP A 120 30.00 9.44 16.38
CA TRP A 120 30.01 10.82 16.87
C TRP A 120 30.07 11.88 15.78
N LEU A 121 30.66 11.55 14.63
CA LEU A 121 30.74 12.44 13.46
C LEU A 121 29.34 12.89 13.02
N VAL A 122 28.31 12.05 13.18
CA VAL A 122 26.92 12.37 12.84
C VAL A 122 26.08 12.70 14.06
N ALA A 123 26.18 11.88 15.12
CA ALA A 123 25.34 12.02 16.31
C ALA A 123 25.43 13.39 16.98
N LEU A 124 26.65 13.96 17.07
CA LEU A 124 26.89 15.23 17.74
C LEU A 124 26.42 16.43 16.91
N PRO A 125 26.84 16.61 15.63
CA PRO A 125 26.31 17.69 14.81
C PRO A 125 24.78 17.65 14.68
N TYR A 126 24.18 16.47 14.50
CA TYR A 126 22.73 16.35 14.44
C TYR A 126 22.08 16.91 15.71
N ALA A 127 22.48 16.43 16.89
CA ALA A 127 21.91 16.89 18.16
C ALA A 127 22.06 18.40 18.36
N VAL A 128 23.26 18.94 18.10
CA VAL A 128 23.56 20.37 18.29
C VAL A 128 22.71 21.25 17.38
N PHE A 129 22.65 20.93 16.08
CA PHE A 129 21.89 21.75 15.14
C PHE A 129 20.38 21.56 15.27
N LEU A 130 19.91 20.37 15.66
CA LEU A 130 18.51 20.16 16.00
C LEU A 130 18.09 21.05 17.18
N VAL A 131 18.88 21.06 18.27
CA VAL A 131 18.63 21.93 19.43
C VAL A 131 18.65 23.41 19.04
N ALA A 132 19.60 23.82 18.18
CA ALA A 132 19.65 25.18 17.67
C ALA A 132 18.40 25.54 16.83
N GLY A 133 17.96 24.64 15.94
CA GLY A 133 16.73 24.81 15.16
C GLY A 133 15.49 24.93 16.05
N ILE A 134 15.33 24.04 17.04
CA ILE A 134 14.24 24.13 18.02
C ILE A 134 14.30 25.45 18.80
N GLY A 135 15.49 25.90 19.21
CA GLY A 135 15.66 27.19 19.90
C GLY A 135 15.24 28.40 19.05
N ILE A 136 15.53 28.37 17.75
CA ILE A 136 15.05 29.40 16.80
C ILE A 136 13.53 29.30 16.64
N ALA A 137 12.98 28.10 16.61
CA ALA A 137 11.54 27.92 16.43
C ALA A 137 10.74 28.43 17.63
N VAL A 138 11.17 28.08 18.83
CA VAL A 138 10.55 28.53 20.08
C VAL A 138 10.68 30.03 20.26
N SER A 139 11.81 30.65 19.88
CA SER A 139 11.96 32.10 19.95
C SER A 139 11.03 32.87 18.99
N ASN A 140 10.45 32.17 18.01
CA ASN A 140 9.46 32.71 17.07
C ASN A 140 8.03 32.26 17.39
N GLY A 141 7.76 31.74 18.59
CA GLY A 141 6.41 31.49 19.09
C GLY A 141 5.90 30.05 18.94
N ALA A 142 6.70 29.11 18.43
CA ALA A 142 6.33 27.70 18.41
C ALA A 142 6.39 27.07 19.82
N ASP A 143 5.54 26.07 20.07
CA ASP A 143 5.49 25.37 21.36
C ASP A 143 6.71 24.48 21.60
N PHE A 144 7.39 24.70 22.73
CA PHE A 144 8.61 23.97 23.08
C PHE A 144 8.35 22.48 23.34
N LEU A 145 7.28 22.13 24.05
CA LEU A 145 7.04 20.73 24.46
C LEU A 145 6.77 19.83 23.25
N THR A 146 5.98 20.33 22.31
CA THR A 146 5.68 19.66 21.03
C THR A 146 6.96 19.43 20.23
N LEU A 147 7.75 20.49 20.03
CA LEU A 147 8.99 20.40 19.24
C LEU A 147 10.06 19.55 19.93
N PHE A 148 10.19 19.62 21.25
CA PHE A 148 11.13 18.81 22.00
C PHE A 148 10.77 17.33 21.95
N SER A 149 9.48 17.00 22.10
CA SER A 149 8.96 15.64 22.00
C SER A 149 9.21 15.06 20.60
N GLU A 150 8.74 15.74 19.55
CA GLU A 150 8.87 15.26 18.17
C GLU A 150 10.33 15.23 17.71
N GLY A 151 11.12 16.26 18.05
CA GLY A 151 12.56 16.29 17.75
C GLY A 151 13.33 15.15 18.42
N THR A 152 12.99 14.79 19.67
CA THR A 152 13.62 13.68 20.37
C THR A 152 13.25 12.33 19.74
N LYS A 153 11.98 12.12 19.38
CA LYS A 153 11.53 10.91 18.66
C LYS A 153 12.23 10.78 17.31
N GLY A 154 12.25 11.86 16.54
CA GLY A 154 12.95 11.95 15.24
C GLY A 154 14.42 11.63 15.37
N TYR A 155 15.13 12.32 16.27
CA TYR A 155 16.56 12.06 16.54
C TYR A 155 16.81 10.61 16.92
N ALA A 156 16.06 10.07 17.89
CA ALA A 156 16.26 8.71 18.38
C ALA A 156 16.04 7.67 17.28
N MET A 157 14.99 7.81 16.47
CA MET A 157 14.69 6.87 15.39
C MET A 157 15.72 6.96 14.26
N HIS A 158 15.99 8.16 13.74
CA HIS A 158 16.96 8.35 12.66
C HIS A 158 18.36 7.91 13.09
N MET A 159 18.79 8.17 14.33
CA MET A 159 20.07 7.69 14.85
C MET A 159 20.09 6.17 15.05
N THR A 160 18.99 5.54 15.45
CA THR A 160 18.91 4.08 15.56
C THR A 160 19.15 3.41 14.21
N TYR A 161 18.48 3.89 13.16
CA TYR A 161 18.67 3.34 11.82
C TYR A 161 19.98 3.75 11.16
N TYR A 162 20.51 4.95 11.48
CA TYR A 162 21.88 5.32 11.15
C TYR A 162 22.87 4.28 11.68
N LEU A 163 22.77 3.90 12.96
CA LEU A 163 23.66 2.90 13.57
C LEU A 163 23.55 1.55 12.87
N LEU A 164 22.35 1.09 12.55
CA LEU A 164 22.11 -0.17 11.84
C LEU A 164 22.77 -0.17 10.45
N ILE A 165 22.52 0.86 9.64
CA ILE A 165 23.05 0.98 8.28
C ILE A 165 24.56 1.20 8.30
N TYR A 166 25.06 2.06 9.19
CA TYR A 166 26.49 2.31 9.39
C TYR A 166 27.23 1.01 9.70
N SER A 167 26.69 0.20 10.62
CA SER A 167 27.29 -1.09 11.01
C SER A 167 27.28 -2.10 9.87
N THR A 168 26.21 -2.11 9.08
CA THR A 168 26.13 -2.93 7.86
C THR A 168 27.26 -2.55 6.89
N VAL A 169 27.44 -1.25 6.64
CA VAL A 169 28.51 -0.75 5.76
C VAL A 169 29.88 -1.11 6.32
N VAL A 170 30.10 -0.98 7.63
CA VAL A 170 31.35 -1.38 8.28
C VAL A 170 31.63 -2.87 8.04
N VAL A 171 30.65 -3.76 8.22
CA VAL A 171 30.78 -5.20 7.93
C VAL A 171 31.17 -5.43 6.47
N VAL A 172 30.53 -4.73 5.52
CA VAL A 172 30.91 -4.80 4.10
C VAL A 172 32.37 -4.37 3.90
N MET A 173 32.79 -3.27 4.52
CA MET A 173 34.19 -2.81 4.45
C MET A 173 35.17 -3.84 5.02
N MET A 174 34.78 -4.62 6.03
CA MET A 174 35.58 -5.74 6.55
C MET A 174 35.66 -6.92 5.58
N MET A 175 34.65 -7.11 4.73
CA MET A 175 34.59 -8.18 3.74
C MET A 175 35.29 -7.83 2.42
N THR A 176 35.44 -6.54 2.10
CA THR A 176 36.02 -6.08 0.82
C THR A 176 37.40 -5.47 0.98
N GLY A 177 38.29 -5.67 0.00
CA GLY A 177 39.64 -5.07 -0.01
C GLY A 177 39.78 -3.84 -0.90
N ASN A 178 38.71 -3.41 -1.58
CA ASN A 178 38.73 -2.33 -2.56
C ASN A 178 37.55 -1.39 -2.32
N ARG A 179 37.79 -0.07 -2.40
CA ARG A 179 36.77 0.97 -2.14
C ARG A 179 35.54 0.90 -3.05
N VAL A 180 35.72 0.60 -4.34
CA VAL A 180 34.63 0.52 -5.32
C VAL A 180 33.81 -0.75 -5.04
N VAL A 181 34.47 -1.86 -4.76
CA VAL A 181 33.80 -3.11 -4.39
C VAL A 181 33.06 -2.97 -3.05
N GLY A 182 33.62 -2.25 -2.08
CA GLY A 182 32.95 -1.92 -0.82
C GLY A 182 31.70 -1.06 -1.01
N PHE A 183 31.75 -0.07 -1.90
CA PHE A 183 30.59 0.74 -2.29
C PHE A 183 29.49 -0.13 -2.91
N MET A 184 29.82 -0.92 -3.94
CA MET A 184 28.88 -1.82 -4.61
C MET A 184 28.32 -2.88 -3.65
N GLY A 185 29.18 -3.45 -2.80
CA GLY A 185 28.78 -4.40 -1.76
C GLY A 185 27.78 -3.78 -0.77
N SER A 186 27.95 -2.51 -0.42
CA SER A 186 27.01 -1.82 0.48
C SER A 186 25.64 -1.68 -0.17
N LEU A 187 25.60 -1.28 -1.45
CA LEU A 187 24.34 -1.23 -2.22
C LEU A 187 23.68 -2.60 -2.36
N ILE A 188 24.46 -3.67 -2.52
CA ILE A 188 23.96 -5.05 -2.55
C ILE A 188 23.34 -5.43 -1.20
N PHE A 189 24.01 -5.17 -0.08
CA PHE A 189 23.46 -5.48 1.25
C PHE A 189 22.19 -4.68 1.57
N PHE A 190 22.04 -3.48 1.01
CA PHE A 190 20.82 -2.70 1.15
C PHE A 190 19.66 -3.27 0.33
N SER A 191 19.94 -3.87 -0.83
CA SER A 191 18.91 -4.20 -1.83
C SER A 191 18.67 -5.70 -2.08
N VAL A 192 19.57 -6.60 -1.70
CA VAL A 192 19.49 -8.03 -2.09
C VAL A 192 18.23 -8.71 -1.53
N VAL A 193 17.83 -8.38 -0.30
CA VAL A 193 16.64 -8.93 0.35
C VAL A 193 15.35 -8.42 -0.30
N PRO A 194 15.10 -7.10 -0.43
CA PRO A 194 13.90 -6.62 -1.12
C PRO A 194 13.90 -7.02 -2.60
N PHE A 195 15.07 -7.12 -3.27
CA PHE A 195 15.15 -7.62 -4.63
C PHE A 195 14.73 -9.10 -4.72
N PHE A 196 15.22 -9.96 -3.81
CA PHE A 196 14.78 -11.35 -3.74
C PHE A 196 13.27 -11.47 -3.50
N VAL A 197 12.75 -10.72 -2.54
CA VAL A 197 11.32 -10.69 -2.22
C VAL A 197 10.50 -10.28 -3.45
N SER A 198 10.91 -9.22 -4.16
CA SER A 198 10.25 -8.77 -5.38
C SER A 198 10.33 -9.79 -6.52
N VAL A 199 11.48 -10.46 -6.69
CA VAL A 199 11.63 -11.53 -7.70
C VAL A 199 10.70 -12.70 -7.38
N MET A 200 10.64 -13.13 -6.12
CA MET A 200 9.71 -14.18 -5.69
C MET A 200 8.27 -13.76 -5.92
N GLU A 201 7.86 -12.60 -5.45
CA GLU A 201 6.50 -12.06 -5.64
C GLU A 201 6.13 -12.00 -7.14
N SER A 202 7.09 -11.63 -7.99
CA SER A 202 6.89 -11.60 -9.45
C SER A 202 6.75 -13.01 -10.04
N CYS A 203 7.46 -14.02 -9.54
CA CYS A 203 7.28 -15.42 -9.96
C CYS A 203 5.87 -15.93 -9.62
N PHE A 204 5.42 -15.69 -8.38
CA PHE A 204 4.07 -16.06 -7.95
C PHE A 204 3.01 -15.38 -8.82
N TYR A 205 3.11 -14.07 -9.01
CA TYR A 205 2.16 -13.30 -9.81
C TYR A 205 2.13 -13.72 -11.29
N THR A 206 3.27 -14.11 -11.85
CA THR A 206 3.39 -14.46 -13.26
C THR A 206 2.83 -15.84 -13.58
N TRP A 207 3.10 -16.85 -12.74
CA TRP A 207 2.80 -18.24 -13.07
C TRP A 207 1.65 -18.87 -12.27
N PHE A 208 1.29 -18.31 -11.11
CA PHE A 208 0.15 -18.80 -10.32
C PHE A 208 -1.05 -17.88 -10.46
N TRP A 209 -2.04 -18.32 -11.24
CA TRP A 209 -3.22 -17.51 -11.55
C TRP A 209 -4.16 -17.34 -10.37
N THR A 210 -4.07 -18.24 -9.39
CA THR A 210 -4.85 -18.16 -8.16
C THR A 210 -4.14 -17.43 -7.03
N TYR A 211 -2.95 -16.88 -7.30
CA TYR A 211 -2.15 -16.19 -6.31
C TYR A 211 -2.88 -14.99 -5.72
N SER A 212 -2.89 -14.91 -4.39
CA SER A 212 -3.46 -13.79 -3.66
C SER A 212 -2.35 -13.04 -2.93
N ARG A 213 -2.26 -11.74 -3.20
CA ARG A 213 -1.28 -10.84 -2.59
C ARG A 213 -1.64 -10.50 -1.14
N SER A 214 -2.89 -10.72 -0.71
CA SER A 214 -3.45 -10.14 0.50
C SER A 214 -2.72 -10.54 1.78
N GLU A 215 -1.97 -11.65 1.79
CA GLU A 215 -1.22 -12.08 2.96
C GLU A 215 0.09 -12.75 2.60
N ASN A 216 1.19 -12.02 2.72
CA ASN A 216 2.50 -12.64 2.80
C ASN A 216 3.23 -12.11 4.03
N PHE A 217 2.82 -12.58 5.22
CA PHE A 217 3.61 -12.39 6.45
C PHE A 217 5.09 -12.69 6.20
N LEU A 218 5.39 -13.72 5.40
CA LEU A 218 6.76 -14.05 5.02
C LEU A 218 7.44 -12.92 4.22
N ARG A 219 6.76 -12.27 3.26
CA ARG A 219 7.27 -11.11 2.53
C ARG A 219 7.58 -9.96 3.48
N ASP A 220 6.60 -9.61 4.32
CA ASP A 220 6.71 -8.47 5.23
C ASP A 220 7.77 -8.73 6.31
N PHE A 221 7.88 -9.96 6.78
CA PHE A 221 8.94 -10.39 7.69
C PHE A 221 10.31 -10.38 7.01
N LEU A 222 10.43 -10.90 5.78
CA LEU A 222 11.71 -10.95 5.06
C LEU A 222 12.23 -9.56 4.73
N ILE A 223 11.37 -8.62 4.33
CA ILE A 223 11.82 -7.29 3.91
C ILE A 223 12.50 -6.51 5.06
N GLU A 224 12.12 -6.79 6.31
CA GLU A 224 12.72 -6.21 7.52
C GLU A 224 14.18 -6.67 7.75
N PHE A 225 14.67 -7.71 7.06
CA PHE A 225 16.09 -8.10 7.10
C PHE A 225 16.99 -7.18 6.27
N SER A 226 16.43 -6.32 5.41
CA SER A 226 17.20 -5.23 4.81
C SER A 226 17.24 -4.03 5.77
N PRO A 227 18.43 -3.51 6.12
CA PRO A 227 18.55 -2.38 7.03
C PRO A 227 17.92 -1.10 6.45
N VAL A 228 17.88 -0.95 5.13
CA VAL A 228 17.25 0.19 4.46
C VAL A 228 15.74 0.01 4.39
N SER A 229 15.24 -1.17 4.03
CA SER A 229 13.79 -1.42 4.00
C SER A 229 13.16 -1.31 5.38
N ALA A 230 13.79 -1.86 6.43
CA ALA A 230 13.33 -1.73 7.81
C ALA A 230 13.25 -0.25 8.26
N TYR A 231 14.19 0.57 7.81
CA TYR A 231 14.17 2.01 8.09
C TYR A 231 13.00 2.70 7.37
N LEU A 232 12.88 2.50 6.06
CA LEU A 232 11.84 3.11 5.25
C LEU A 232 10.43 2.69 5.70
N ASN A 233 10.25 1.42 6.08
CA ASN A 233 8.98 0.93 6.62
C ASN A 233 8.62 1.59 7.96
N SER A 234 9.60 1.89 8.82
CA SER A 234 9.35 2.61 10.07
C SER A 234 9.04 4.08 9.82
N VAL A 235 9.72 4.72 8.86
CA VAL A 235 9.43 6.11 8.47
C VAL A 235 8.01 6.23 7.89
N ALA A 236 7.66 5.33 6.96
CA ALA A 236 6.34 5.31 6.32
C ALA A 236 5.21 4.98 7.31
N GLY A 237 5.46 4.09 8.27
CA GLY A 237 4.48 3.71 9.29
C GLY A 237 4.34 4.69 10.46
N TYR A 238 5.23 5.68 10.59
CA TYR A 238 5.26 6.56 11.77
C TYR A 238 3.97 7.38 11.93
N GLU A 239 3.38 7.86 10.83
CA GLU A 239 2.16 8.67 10.90
C GLU A 239 0.96 7.91 11.47
N TYR A 240 0.89 6.60 11.22
CA TYR A 240 -0.23 5.75 11.65
C TYR A 240 0.02 5.09 13.01
N TYR A 241 1.26 4.64 13.26
CA TYR A 241 1.59 3.78 14.41
C TYR A 241 2.54 4.43 15.41
N GLY A 242 3.04 5.64 15.14
CA GLY A 242 4.08 6.28 15.93
C GLY A 242 5.37 5.45 16.03
N ILE A 243 6.08 5.60 17.15
CA ILE A 243 7.30 4.80 17.42
C ILE A 243 6.92 3.37 17.82
N GLN A 244 7.25 2.41 16.96
CA GLN A 244 7.11 0.99 17.24
C GLN A 244 8.33 0.46 18.00
N LEU A 245 8.23 0.37 19.33
CA LEU A 245 9.35 -0.05 20.20
C LEU A 245 9.96 -1.41 19.83
N GLY A 246 9.14 -2.36 19.36
CA GLY A 246 9.62 -3.66 18.89
C GLY A 246 10.59 -3.55 17.71
N ARG A 247 10.31 -2.66 16.73
CA ARG A 247 11.19 -2.40 15.59
C ARG A 247 12.48 -1.70 16.01
N ILE A 248 12.39 -0.73 16.92
CA ILE A 248 13.56 -0.05 17.49
C ILE A 248 14.47 -1.04 18.22
N ALA A 249 13.89 -1.91 19.06
CA ALA A 249 14.65 -2.94 19.77
C ALA A 249 15.31 -3.94 18.81
N ALA A 250 14.60 -4.38 17.76
CA ALA A 250 15.15 -5.26 16.73
C ALA A 250 16.31 -4.59 15.96
N ALA A 251 16.17 -3.32 15.58
CA ALA A 251 17.21 -2.56 14.91
C ALA A 251 18.46 -2.37 15.78
N LEU A 252 18.29 -2.07 17.08
CA LEU A 252 19.39 -1.98 18.04
C LEU A 252 20.06 -3.34 18.30
N GLY A 253 19.27 -4.41 18.37
CA GLY A 253 19.79 -5.77 18.48
C GLY A 253 20.63 -6.16 17.25
N ALA A 254 20.11 -5.91 16.04
CA ALA A 254 20.82 -6.13 14.79
C ALA A 254 22.09 -5.28 14.70
N PHE A 255 22.04 -4.01 15.11
CA PHE A 255 23.21 -3.13 15.26
C PHE A 255 24.29 -3.79 16.14
N ALA A 256 23.93 -4.28 17.32
CA ALA A 256 24.87 -4.90 18.26
C ALA A 256 25.51 -6.16 17.66
N VAL A 257 24.73 -7.00 16.99
CA VAL A 257 25.21 -8.20 16.29
C VAL A 257 26.18 -7.82 15.16
N LEU A 258 25.84 -6.82 14.34
CA LEU A 258 26.69 -6.36 13.24
C LEU A 258 27.98 -5.71 13.74
N MET A 259 27.93 -4.96 14.84
CA MET A 259 29.13 -4.42 15.48
C MET A 259 30.07 -5.54 15.95
N ALA A 260 29.53 -6.58 16.59
CA ALA A 260 30.30 -7.74 17.04
C ALA A 260 30.87 -8.54 15.86
N LEU A 261 30.07 -8.75 14.81
CA LEU A 261 30.49 -9.38 13.57
C LEU A 261 31.60 -8.59 12.88
N GLY A 262 31.45 -7.26 12.77
CA GLY A 262 32.45 -6.37 12.21
C GLY A 262 33.79 -6.46 12.95
N LEU A 263 33.76 -6.46 14.28
CA LEU A 263 34.95 -6.66 15.11
C LEU A 263 35.58 -8.04 14.88
N PHE A 264 34.78 -9.10 14.84
CA PHE A 264 35.25 -10.46 14.57
C PHE A 264 35.93 -10.57 13.20
N LEU A 265 35.29 -10.04 12.15
CA LEU A 265 35.84 -10.01 10.80
C LEU A 265 37.12 -9.18 10.74
N TYR A 266 37.16 -8.01 11.39
CA TYR A 266 38.35 -7.17 11.45
C TYR A 266 39.55 -7.90 12.08
N LYS A 267 39.31 -8.65 13.17
CA LYS A 267 40.36 -9.47 13.80
C LYS A 267 40.92 -10.54 12.88
N LYS A 268 40.06 -11.21 12.13
CA LYS A 268 40.42 -12.32 11.22
C LYS A 268 40.91 -11.85 9.86
N ARG A 269 40.70 -10.59 9.50
CA ARG A 269 41.07 -10.03 8.21
C ARG A 269 42.59 -10.09 7.98
N PRO A 270 43.05 -10.75 6.91
CA PRO A 270 44.46 -10.71 6.52
C PRO A 270 44.86 -9.32 6.02
N SER A 271 46.08 -8.86 6.35
CA SER A 271 46.55 -7.53 5.93
C SER A 271 46.75 -7.44 4.41
N GLU A 272 47.16 -8.54 3.79
CA GLU A 272 47.39 -8.69 2.35
C GLU A 272 46.10 -8.69 1.51
N ALA A 273 44.94 -8.67 2.15
CA ALA A 273 43.65 -8.50 1.48
C ALA A 273 43.47 -7.09 0.89
N ALA A 274 44.24 -6.10 1.34
CA ALA A 274 44.16 -4.74 0.83
C ALA A 274 44.43 -4.67 -0.69
N GLY A 275 43.53 -4.03 -1.42
CA GLY A 275 43.52 -3.93 -2.88
C GLY A 275 42.83 -5.09 -3.61
N LYS A 276 42.51 -6.21 -2.94
CA LYS A 276 41.74 -7.31 -3.54
C LYS A 276 40.23 -6.98 -3.54
N ALA A 277 39.43 -7.62 -4.39
CA ALA A 277 37.99 -7.40 -4.40
C ALA A 277 37.34 -7.83 -3.07
N MET A 278 37.55 -9.09 -2.69
CA MET A 278 37.04 -9.69 -1.44
C MET A 278 38.22 -10.06 -0.53
N ALA A 279 38.07 -9.77 0.76
CA ALA A 279 39.06 -10.09 1.79
C ALA A 279 39.02 -11.57 2.20
N PHE A 280 37.84 -12.22 2.11
CA PHE A 280 37.64 -13.62 2.46
C PHE A 280 37.30 -14.43 1.19
N PRO A 281 38.20 -15.29 0.68
CA PRO A 281 37.95 -16.04 -0.54
C PRO A 281 36.70 -16.94 -0.49
N VAL A 282 36.37 -17.47 0.69
CA VAL A 282 35.20 -18.35 0.91
C VAL A 282 33.87 -17.66 0.61
N THR A 283 33.79 -16.33 0.74
CA THR A 283 32.53 -15.60 0.48
C THR A 283 32.28 -15.35 -1.01
N LYS A 284 33.31 -15.43 -1.86
CA LYS A 284 33.21 -15.22 -3.31
C LYS A 284 32.15 -16.14 -3.97
N PRO A 285 32.23 -17.49 -3.86
CA PRO A 285 31.24 -18.35 -4.52
C PRO A 285 29.83 -18.16 -3.98
N VAL A 286 29.66 -17.92 -2.67
CA VAL A 286 28.34 -17.73 -2.04
C VAL A 286 27.63 -16.49 -2.60
N ILE A 287 28.31 -15.35 -2.57
CA ILE A 287 27.74 -14.08 -3.06
C ILE A 287 27.50 -14.15 -4.57
N ARG A 288 28.43 -14.74 -5.34
CA ARG A 288 28.26 -14.93 -6.78
C ARG A 288 27.01 -15.74 -7.09
N ILE A 289 26.85 -16.93 -6.51
CA ILE A 289 25.74 -17.84 -6.82
C ILE A 289 24.40 -17.17 -6.49
N ILE A 290 24.28 -16.53 -5.32
CA ILE A 290 23.05 -15.82 -4.93
C ILE A 290 22.70 -14.74 -5.96
N LEU A 291 23.64 -13.84 -6.27
CA LEU A 291 23.36 -12.72 -7.18
C LEU A 291 23.07 -13.19 -8.62
N VAL A 292 23.82 -14.17 -9.12
CA VAL A 292 23.62 -14.70 -10.48
C VAL A 292 22.24 -15.36 -10.60
N MET A 293 21.82 -16.16 -9.62
CA MET A 293 20.49 -16.77 -9.62
C MET A 293 19.39 -15.71 -9.54
N LEU A 294 19.51 -14.73 -8.64
CA LEU A 294 18.51 -13.65 -8.53
C LEU A 294 18.37 -12.86 -9.83
N CYS A 295 19.50 -12.47 -10.45
CA CYS A 295 19.47 -11.79 -11.74
C CYS A 295 18.90 -12.68 -12.86
N SER A 296 19.20 -13.98 -12.85
CA SER A 296 18.71 -14.94 -13.84
C SER A 296 17.18 -15.10 -13.76
N ILE A 297 16.63 -15.32 -12.57
CA ILE A 297 15.18 -15.48 -12.34
C ILE A 297 14.46 -14.15 -12.58
N PHE A 298 15.04 -13.01 -12.21
CA PHE A 298 14.49 -11.70 -12.56
C PHE A 298 14.36 -11.54 -14.08
N MET A 299 15.42 -11.86 -14.82
CA MET A 299 15.41 -11.76 -16.28
C MET A 299 14.47 -12.77 -16.94
N GLU A 300 14.26 -13.93 -16.33
CA GLU A 300 13.27 -14.92 -16.75
C GLU A 300 11.84 -14.34 -16.73
N VAL A 301 11.43 -13.78 -15.59
CA VAL A 301 10.12 -13.12 -15.42
C VAL A 301 9.99 -11.94 -16.38
N PHE A 302 11.03 -11.14 -16.52
CA PHE A 302 11.06 -10.03 -17.48
C PHE A 302 10.87 -10.51 -18.92
N GLY A 303 11.57 -11.59 -19.33
CA GLY A 303 11.45 -12.18 -20.66
C GLY A 303 10.05 -12.72 -20.93
N TRP A 304 9.41 -13.32 -19.92
CA TRP A 304 8.01 -13.72 -19.99
C TRP A 304 7.09 -12.50 -20.20
N GLY A 305 7.26 -11.45 -19.39
CA GLY A 305 6.44 -10.23 -19.48
C GLY A 305 6.49 -9.52 -20.84
N LEU A 306 7.57 -9.65 -21.61
CA LEU A 306 7.71 -9.02 -22.92
C LEU A 306 6.84 -9.65 -24.03
N ARG A 307 6.60 -10.97 -23.95
CA ARG A 307 6.05 -11.76 -25.08
C ARG A 307 5.14 -12.91 -24.67
N ASN A 308 4.89 -13.11 -23.38
CA ASN A 308 4.13 -14.23 -22.81
C ASN A 308 4.56 -15.60 -23.37
N ASN A 309 5.87 -15.78 -23.55
CA ASN A 309 6.44 -16.90 -24.31
C ASN A 309 7.63 -17.54 -23.59
N LEU A 310 7.64 -18.88 -23.53
CA LEU A 310 8.67 -19.64 -22.83
C LEU A 310 10.08 -19.50 -23.43
N GLY A 311 10.19 -19.40 -24.76
CA GLY A 311 11.47 -19.19 -25.43
C GLY A 311 12.11 -17.85 -25.05
N TRP A 312 11.30 -16.79 -24.92
CA TRP A 312 11.76 -15.49 -24.43
C TRP A 312 12.16 -15.52 -22.95
N ALA A 313 11.38 -16.20 -22.11
CA ALA A 313 11.75 -16.40 -20.70
C ALA A 313 13.10 -17.11 -20.56
N ILE A 314 13.31 -18.23 -21.27
CA ILE A 314 14.57 -18.99 -21.24
C ILE A 314 15.73 -18.16 -21.80
N PHE A 315 15.53 -17.47 -22.93
CA PHE A 315 16.56 -16.62 -23.52
C PHE A 315 17.01 -15.52 -22.55
N CYS A 316 16.08 -14.77 -21.97
CA CYS A 316 16.40 -13.72 -21.02
C CYS A 316 17.00 -14.29 -19.72
N MET A 317 16.51 -15.43 -19.22
CA MET A 317 17.08 -16.15 -18.08
C MET A 317 18.57 -16.47 -18.31
N LEU A 318 18.92 -17.00 -19.50
CA LEU A 318 20.29 -17.31 -19.90
C LEU A 318 21.14 -16.05 -20.01
N CYS A 319 20.62 -14.98 -20.64
CA CYS A 319 21.30 -13.68 -20.68
C CYS A 319 21.56 -13.14 -19.27
N GLY A 320 20.56 -13.16 -18.39
CA GLY A 320 20.69 -12.72 -17.00
C GLY A 320 21.76 -13.51 -16.25
N CYS A 321 21.78 -14.83 -16.40
CA CYS A 321 22.77 -15.69 -15.78
C CYS A 321 24.19 -15.43 -16.31
N ILE A 322 24.36 -15.37 -17.64
CA ILE A 322 25.68 -15.19 -18.27
C ILE A 322 26.22 -13.79 -17.96
N ILE A 323 25.42 -12.74 -18.17
CA ILE A 323 25.87 -11.34 -17.98
C ILE A 323 26.23 -11.09 -16.52
N SER A 324 25.37 -11.49 -15.57
CA SER A 324 25.65 -11.28 -14.14
C SER A 324 26.89 -12.05 -13.67
N HIS A 325 27.07 -13.30 -14.13
CA HIS A 325 28.27 -14.10 -13.84
C HIS A 325 29.52 -13.43 -14.37
N CYS A 326 29.49 -12.98 -15.63
CA CYS A 326 30.59 -12.28 -16.28
C CYS A 326 30.98 -11.00 -15.52
N VAL A 327 30.00 -10.17 -15.15
CA VAL A 327 30.22 -8.93 -14.39
C VAL A 327 30.87 -9.24 -13.03
N ILE A 328 30.40 -10.26 -12.31
CA ILE A 328 30.97 -10.64 -11.01
C ILE A 328 32.40 -11.18 -11.15
N GLU A 329 32.70 -11.95 -12.18
CA GLU A 329 34.07 -12.43 -12.44
C GLU A 329 35.04 -11.28 -12.76
N ILE A 330 34.60 -10.30 -13.55
CA ILE A 330 35.39 -9.09 -13.82
C ILE A 330 35.66 -8.35 -12.50
N ILE A 331 34.65 -8.18 -11.65
CA ILE A 331 34.81 -7.47 -10.37
C ILE A 331 35.75 -8.22 -9.43
N TYR A 332 35.66 -9.56 -9.36
CA TYR A 332 36.46 -10.35 -8.43
C TYR A 332 37.94 -10.47 -8.80
N ASN A 333 38.25 -10.41 -10.10
CA ASN A 333 39.59 -10.58 -10.62
C ASN A 333 40.20 -9.28 -11.16
N PHE A 334 39.40 -8.21 -11.31
CA PHE A 334 39.75 -6.96 -11.99
C PHE A 334 40.32 -7.18 -13.39
N ASP A 335 39.85 -8.22 -14.09
CA ASP A 335 40.38 -8.64 -15.39
C ASP A 335 39.26 -9.14 -16.30
N PHE A 336 39.13 -8.50 -17.47
CA PHE A 336 38.16 -8.89 -18.50
C PHE A 336 38.42 -10.28 -19.09
N LYS A 337 39.66 -10.78 -19.05
CA LYS A 337 40.00 -12.11 -19.57
C LYS A 337 39.39 -13.25 -18.76
N GLN A 338 38.99 -12.98 -17.51
CA GLN A 338 38.38 -13.98 -16.63
C GLN A 338 36.84 -14.04 -16.71
N LEU A 339 36.24 -13.44 -17.74
CA LEU A 339 34.78 -13.34 -17.94
C LEU A 339 34.02 -14.66 -17.72
N PHE A 340 34.57 -15.77 -18.21
CA PHE A 340 33.99 -17.11 -18.10
C PHE A 340 34.75 -18.01 -17.11
N GLY A 341 35.36 -17.42 -16.08
CA GLY A 341 35.89 -18.15 -14.94
C GLY A 341 34.82 -19.02 -14.27
N HIS A 342 35.23 -20.06 -13.54
CA HIS A 342 34.33 -20.91 -12.75
C HIS A 342 33.09 -21.46 -13.50
N LYS A 343 33.28 -21.95 -14.73
CA LYS A 343 32.21 -22.45 -15.62
C LYS A 343 31.24 -23.46 -14.98
N ILE A 344 31.73 -24.29 -14.05
CA ILE A 344 30.88 -25.27 -13.33
C ILE A 344 29.86 -24.55 -12.44
N GLN A 345 30.23 -23.44 -11.80
CA GLN A 345 29.30 -22.63 -11.00
C GLN A 345 28.27 -21.95 -11.91
N LEU A 346 28.68 -21.46 -13.08
CA LEU A 346 27.78 -20.91 -14.08
C LEU A 346 26.76 -21.97 -14.55
N LEU A 347 27.23 -23.18 -14.91
CA LEU A 347 26.35 -24.29 -15.27
C LEU A 347 25.39 -24.67 -14.14
N GLY A 348 25.87 -24.67 -12.90
CA GLY A 348 25.04 -24.89 -11.71
C GLY A 348 23.95 -23.84 -11.55
N CYS A 349 24.27 -22.56 -11.76
CA CYS A 349 23.28 -21.47 -11.71
C CYS A 349 22.25 -21.61 -12.83
N ILE A 350 22.67 -21.92 -14.06
CA ILE A 350 21.74 -22.16 -15.19
C ILE A 350 20.78 -23.32 -14.87
N ALA A 351 21.31 -24.44 -14.37
CA ALA A 351 20.50 -25.60 -14.02
C ALA A 351 19.52 -25.29 -12.88
N ALA A 352 19.96 -24.56 -11.86
CA ALA A 352 19.12 -24.16 -10.73
C ALA A 352 18.00 -23.18 -11.15
N SER A 353 18.32 -22.14 -11.92
CA SER A 353 17.32 -21.21 -12.45
C SER A 353 16.30 -21.92 -13.34
N LEU A 354 16.77 -22.81 -14.22
CA LEU A 354 15.87 -23.60 -15.07
C LEU A 354 14.94 -24.50 -14.22
N LEU A 355 15.45 -25.12 -13.16
CA LEU A 355 14.62 -25.92 -12.26
C LEU A 355 13.52 -25.05 -11.61
N ILE A 356 13.86 -23.83 -11.17
CA ILE A 356 12.92 -22.88 -10.58
C ILE A 356 11.84 -22.50 -11.60
N LEU A 357 12.23 -22.13 -12.83
CA LEU A 357 11.31 -21.89 -13.94
C LEU A 357 10.32 -23.04 -14.11
N LEU A 358 10.82 -24.28 -14.16
CA LEU A 358 9.98 -25.47 -14.37
C LEU A 358 9.02 -25.69 -13.20
N VAL A 359 9.48 -25.49 -11.95
CA VAL A 359 8.64 -25.62 -10.74
C VAL A 359 7.46 -24.65 -10.79
N PHE A 360 7.70 -23.37 -11.07
CA PHE A 360 6.65 -22.36 -11.15
C PHE A 360 5.78 -22.55 -12.39
N ARG A 361 6.38 -22.70 -13.57
CA ARG A 361 5.67 -22.77 -14.85
C ARG A 361 4.71 -23.95 -14.95
N PHE A 362 5.10 -25.10 -14.42
CA PHE A 362 4.29 -26.32 -14.48
C PHE A 362 3.45 -26.55 -13.22
N ASP A 363 3.51 -25.64 -12.25
CA ASP A 363 2.81 -25.77 -10.98
C ASP A 363 3.02 -27.16 -10.35
N LEU A 364 4.29 -27.57 -10.22
CA LEU A 364 4.64 -28.94 -9.82
C LEU A 364 4.12 -29.33 -8.42
N PHE A 365 3.86 -28.33 -7.57
CA PHE A 365 3.30 -28.51 -6.24
C PHE A 365 1.77 -28.34 -6.18
N GLY A 366 1.11 -27.99 -7.29
CA GLY A 366 -0.34 -27.85 -7.37
C GLY A 366 -0.90 -26.64 -6.61
N TYR A 367 -0.17 -25.53 -6.59
CA TYR A 367 -0.59 -24.27 -5.98
C TYR A 367 -1.95 -23.78 -6.52
N ASP A 368 -2.13 -23.79 -7.85
CA ASP A 368 -3.36 -23.32 -8.51
C ASP A 368 -4.51 -24.32 -8.42
N LYS A 369 -4.20 -25.58 -8.10
CA LYS A 369 -5.20 -26.65 -7.93
C LYS A 369 -5.63 -26.82 -6.49
N TYR A 370 -5.01 -26.09 -5.56
CA TYR A 370 -5.22 -26.29 -4.13
C TYR A 370 -6.60 -25.77 -3.70
N VAL A 371 -7.43 -26.68 -3.20
CA VAL A 371 -8.68 -26.40 -2.46
C VAL A 371 -8.64 -27.21 -1.17
N PRO A 372 -8.86 -26.61 0.01
CA PRO A 372 -8.86 -27.35 1.27
C PRO A 372 -10.08 -28.28 1.39
N GLU A 373 -9.94 -29.37 2.13
CA GLU A 373 -11.08 -30.23 2.50
C GLU A 373 -12.05 -29.49 3.43
N ALA A 374 -13.35 -29.67 3.21
CA ALA A 374 -14.40 -28.91 3.90
C ALA A 374 -14.36 -29.06 5.44
N ASP A 375 -14.06 -30.26 5.94
CA ASP A 375 -13.97 -30.56 7.36
C ASP A 375 -12.73 -29.93 8.05
N LYS A 376 -11.73 -29.51 7.27
CA LYS A 376 -10.53 -28.83 7.77
C LYS A 376 -10.72 -27.30 7.85
N VAL A 377 -11.76 -26.76 7.22
CA VAL A 377 -12.08 -25.33 7.24
C VAL A 377 -12.86 -25.00 8.52
N SER A 378 -12.40 -23.97 9.24
CA SER A 378 -13.07 -23.41 10.42
C SER A 378 -14.05 -22.33 10.02
N ASN A 379 -13.60 -21.41 9.18
CA ASN A 379 -14.44 -20.37 8.57
C ASN A 379 -13.77 -19.81 7.30
N VAL A 380 -14.53 -19.04 6.54
CA VAL A 380 -14.11 -18.43 5.28
C VAL A 380 -14.43 -16.94 5.28
N THR A 381 -13.53 -16.16 4.70
CA THR A 381 -13.79 -14.78 4.26
C THR A 381 -13.81 -14.77 2.72
N VAL A 382 -14.84 -14.14 2.15
CA VAL A 382 -14.98 -13.98 0.70
C VAL A 382 -15.11 -12.51 0.35
N LYS A 383 -14.36 -12.08 -0.66
CA LYS A 383 -14.47 -10.75 -1.23
C LYS A 383 -14.78 -10.86 -2.72
N PHE A 384 -15.79 -10.11 -3.14
CA PHE A 384 -16.08 -9.83 -4.53
C PHE A 384 -15.65 -8.40 -4.85
N SER A 385 -14.77 -8.22 -5.83
CA SER A 385 -14.25 -6.89 -6.18
C SER A 385 -15.32 -5.95 -6.74
N ARG A 386 -16.33 -6.50 -7.42
CA ARG A 386 -17.38 -5.72 -8.10
C ARG A 386 -18.56 -5.34 -7.21
N LEU A 387 -18.92 -6.17 -6.22
CA LEU A 387 -20.25 -6.10 -5.59
C LEU A 387 -20.43 -5.02 -4.52
N ASN A 388 -19.37 -4.69 -3.79
CA ASN A 388 -19.46 -3.88 -2.57
C ASN A 388 -18.34 -2.83 -2.52
N SER A 389 -17.98 -2.27 -3.67
CA SER A 389 -16.96 -1.22 -3.80
C SER A 389 -17.40 0.11 -3.21
N TRP A 390 -18.71 0.34 -3.09
CA TRP A 390 -19.32 1.55 -2.52
C TRP A 390 -19.30 1.61 -0.99
N VAL A 391 -18.97 0.51 -0.31
CA VAL A 391 -18.99 0.46 1.16
C VAL A 391 -17.75 1.15 1.71
N ASP A 392 -17.96 2.14 2.57
CA ASP A 392 -16.89 2.81 3.31
C ASP A 392 -16.47 1.98 4.54
N TYR A 393 -15.16 1.86 4.73
CA TYR A 393 -14.57 1.25 5.92
C TYR A 393 -13.61 2.27 6.52
N GLY A 394 -13.69 2.50 7.84
CA GLY A 394 -12.84 3.46 8.53
C GLY A 394 -13.50 4.08 9.75
N SER A 395 -12.86 5.12 10.25
CA SER A 395 -13.32 5.88 11.42
C SER A 395 -12.85 7.32 11.34
N ILE A 396 -13.57 8.24 11.96
CA ILE A 396 -13.15 9.63 12.08
C ILE A 396 -12.18 9.77 13.25
N ILE A 397 -11.00 10.35 13.01
CA ILE A 397 -9.97 10.57 14.04
C ILE A 397 -9.66 12.06 14.21
N PRO A 398 -9.48 12.54 15.45
CA PRO A 398 -9.02 13.90 15.70
C PRO A 398 -7.53 14.03 15.36
N ASN A 399 -7.16 15.16 14.77
CA ASN A 399 -5.79 15.58 14.54
C ASN A 399 -5.29 16.42 15.73
N GLU A 400 -3.97 16.56 15.84
CA GLU A 400 -3.34 17.33 16.93
C GLU A 400 -3.66 18.83 16.89
N ASP A 401 -4.04 19.37 15.72
CA ASP A 401 -4.44 20.76 15.53
C ASP A 401 -5.93 21.03 15.86
N GLY A 402 -6.66 20.00 16.33
CA GLY A 402 -8.08 20.08 16.65
C GLY A 402 -9.01 19.90 15.44
N SER A 403 -8.46 19.69 14.23
CA SER A 403 -9.24 19.25 13.06
C SER A 403 -9.58 17.76 13.14
N TYR A 404 -10.46 17.28 12.27
CA TYR A 404 -10.76 15.85 12.14
C TYR A 404 -10.42 15.37 10.73
N ARG A 405 -10.15 14.07 10.59
CA ARG A 405 -9.98 13.42 9.28
C ARG A 405 -10.64 12.04 9.26
N TRP A 406 -11.11 11.64 8.09
CA TRP A 406 -11.49 10.25 7.83
C TRP A 406 -10.24 9.38 7.71
N SER A 407 -10.12 8.38 8.58
CA SER A 407 -9.09 7.34 8.50
C SER A 407 -9.70 6.12 7.81
N SER A 408 -9.53 6.04 6.48
CA SER A 408 -10.02 4.91 5.69
C SER A 408 -9.31 3.61 6.09
N GLU A 409 -10.09 2.58 6.36
CA GLU A 409 -9.60 1.22 6.55
C GLU A 409 -9.62 0.44 5.23
N ASN A 410 -8.67 -0.48 5.06
CA ASN A 410 -8.69 -1.37 3.91
C ASN A 410 -9.86 -2.36 4.01
N SER A 411 -10.71 -2.43 2.97
CA SER A 411 -11.85 -3.35 2.93
C SER A 411 -11.50 -4.82 3.14
N ASN A 412 -10.27 -5.25 2.81
CA ASN A 412 -9.82 -6.61 3.12
C ASN A 412 -9.61 -6.80 4.61
N SER A 413 -8.93 -5.86 5.28
CA SER A 413 -8.64 -5.93 6.72
C SER A 413 -9.93 -6.03 7.51
N TYR A 414 -10.89 -5.15 7.22
CA TYR A 414 -12.21 -5.17 7.88
C TYR A 414 -12.92 -6.52 7.67
N LYS A 415 -13.02 -7.00 6.43
CA LYS A 415 -13.68 -8.29 6.15
C LYS A 415 -12.96 -9.47 6.79
N GLU A 416 -11.64 -9.45 6.85
CA GLU A 416 -10.87 -10.50 7.51
C GLU A 416 -11.08 -10.49 9.03
N GLU A 417 -11.31 -9.34 9.64
CA GLU A 417 -11.62 -9.20 11.05
C GLU A 417 -13.07 -9.62 11.37
N HIS A 418 -14.04 -9.16 10.57
CA HIS A 418 -15.46 -9.24 10.89
C HIS A 418 -16.24 -10.36 10.17
N MET A 419 -15.79 -10.82 9.00
CA MET A 419 -16.51 -11.86 8.23
C MET A 419 -16.18 -13.26 8.73
N ARG A 420 -17.21 -14.03 9.10
CA ARG A 420 -17.08 -15.43 9.50
C ARG A 420 -18.15 -16.28 8.83
N ILE A 421 -17.84 -16.86 7.68
CA ILE A 421 -18.73 -17.84 7.01
C ILE A 421 -18.33 -19.23 7.49
N THR A 422 -19.21 -19.89 8.25
CA THR A 422 -18.93 -21.19 8.89
C THR A 422 -19.22 -22.39 7.99
N ASP A 423 -20.16 -22.27 7.04
CA ASP A 423 -20.34 -23.27 5.98
C ASP A 423 -19.45 -22.94 4.77
N PRO A 424 -18.38 -23.70 4.51
CA PRO A 424 -17.47 -23.42 3.40
C PRO A 424 -18.03 -23.90 2.05
N SER A 425 -19.15 -24.62 2.01
CA SER A 425 -19.62 -25.36 0.82
C SER A 425 -19.72 -24.49 -0.44
N ALA A 426 -20.35 -23.32 -0.34
CA ALA A 426 -20.49 -22.39 -1.44
C ALA A 426 -19.13 -21.78 -1.87
N ALA A 427 -18.26 -21.45 -0.92
CA ALA A 427 -16.92 -20.95 -1.22
C ALA A 427 -16.03 -21.99 -1.90
N LEU A 428 -16.13 -23.26 -1.51
CA LEU A 428 -15.39 -24.36 -2.13
C LEU A 428 -15.88 -24.64 -3.55
N LYS A 429 -17.19 -24.61 -3.79
CA LYS A 429 -17.76 -24.71 -5.16
C LYS A 429 -17.30 -23.55 -6.03
N LEU A 430 -17.30 -22.33 -5.48
CA LEU A 430 -16.81 -21.13 -6.18
C LEU A 430 -15.33 -21.28 -6.56
N ALA A 431 -14.49 -21.76 -5.65
CA ALA A 431 -13.08 -22.05 -5.94
C ALA A 431 -12.92 -23.11 -7.04
N GLN A 432 -13.72 -24.18 -7.03
CA GLN A 432 -13.70 -25.21 -8.08
C GLN A 432 -14.05 -24.61 -9.44
N ALA A 433 -15.10 -23.78 -9.54
CA ALA A 433 -15.47 -23.10 -10.77
C ALA A 433 -14.34 -22.20 -11.32
N GLY A 434 -13.63 -21.50 -10.43
CA GLY A 434 -12.44 -20.71 -10.79
C GLY A 434 -11.28 -21.56 -11.32
N ILE A 435 -11.03 -22.71 -10.69
CA ILE A 435 -9.97 -23.65 -11.13
C ILE A 435 -10.32 -24.28 -12.48
N GLU A 436 -11.57 -24.69 -12.68
CA GLU A 436 -12.06 -25.25 -13.93
C GLU A 436 -11.88 -24.26 -15.08
N ARG A 437 -12.29 -23.00 -14.89
CA ARG A 437 -12.05 -21.93 -15.87
C ARG A 437 -10.56 -21.74 -16.18
N ASN A 438 -9.71 -21.71 -15.14
CA ASN A 438 -8.26 -21.59 -15.34
C ASN A 438 -7.71 -22.77 -16.17
N ASN A 439 -8.22 -23.97 -15.95
CA ASN A 439 -7.85 -25.15 -16.73
C ASN A 439 -8.35 -25.08 -18.19
N GLU A 440 -9.57 -24.59 -18.42
CA GLU A 440 -10.13 -24.35 -19.77
C GLU A 440 -9.22 -23.38 -20.56
N ILE A 441 -8.84 -22.27 -19.96
CA ILE A 441 -7.97 -21.26 -20.59
C ILE A 441 -6.56 -21.85 -20.85
N ARG A 442 -6.01 -22.62 -19.91
CA ARG A 442 -4.71 -23.31 -20.10
C ARG A 442 -4.76 -24.32 -21.24
N ALA A 443 -5.84 -25.09 -21.36
CA ALA A 443 -6.03 -26.06 -22.44
C ALA A 443 -6.08 -25.37 -23.82
N LYS A 444 -6.60 -24.13 -23.88
CA LYS A 444 -6.61 -23.28 -25.08
C LYS A 444 -5.29 -22.54 -25.33
N GLY A 445 -4.22 -22.83 -24.57
CA GLY A 445 -2.88 -22.24 -24.77
C GLY A 445 -2.59 -20.98 -23.96
N GLY A 446 -3.43 -20.60 -23.00
CA GLY A 446 -3.19 -19.47 -22.09
C GLY A 446 -3.44 -18.10 -22.72
N ILE A 447 -4.13 -18.06 -23.86
CA ILE A 447 -4.61 -16.82 -24.49
C ILE A 447 -5.76 -16.29 -23.63
N SER A 448 -5.67 -15.00 -23.27
CA SER A 448 -6.70 -14.29 -22.50
C SER A 448 -8.07 -14.46 -23.15
N VAL A 449 -9.12 -14.60 -22.35
CA VAL A 449 -10.51 -14.63 -22.85
C VAL A 449 -10.85 -13.37 -23.66
N TYR A 450 -10.18 -12.25 -23.37
CA TYR A 450 -10.30 -11.01 -24.14
C TYR A 450 -9.71 -11.08 -25.56
N ASP A 451 -8.80 -12.02 -25.81
CA ASP A 451 -8.21 -12.28 -27.14
C ASP A 451 -8.96 -13.39 -27.91
N MET A 452 -10.02 -13.97 -27.32
CA MET A 452 -10.90 -14.89 -28.03
C MET A 452 -12.03 -14.12 -28.74
N ASP A 453 -12.18 -14.33 -30.05
CA ASP A 453 -13.37 -13.99 -30.84
C ASP A 453 -14.52 -14.97 -30.53
N ASP A 454 -14.80 -15.22 -29.25
CA ASP A 454 -15.98 -15.96 -28.82
C ASP A 454 -17.00 -14.94 -28.30
N GLU A 455 -17.95 -14.54 -29.16
CA GLU A 455 -19.00 -13.57 -28.83
C GLU A 455 -19.71 -13.94 -27.52
N ASN A 456 -19.89 -15.23 -27.23
CA ASN A 456 -20.53 -15.71 -26.00
C ASN A 456 -19.70 -15.49 -24.71
N GLU A 457 -18.38 -15.28 -24.80
CA GLU A 457 -17.55 -14.95 -23.62
C GLU A 457 -17.42 -13.44 -23.39
N ARG A 458 -17.67 -12.60 -24.40
CA ARG A 458 -17.69 -11.13 -24.27
C ARG A 458 -18.91 -10.62 -23.52
N ASP A 459 -20.04 -11.29 -23.66
CA ASP A 459 -21.32 -10.90 -23.04
C ASP A 459 -21.47 -11.39 -21.59
N ARG A 460 -20.44 -12.02 -21.01
CA ARG A 460 -20.50 -12.55 -19.64
C ARG A 460 -19.96 -11.56 -18.62
N ILE A 461 -20.70 -11.40 -17.52
CA ILE A 461 -20.25 -10.61 -16.37
C ILE A 461 -19.21 -11.42 -15.59
N TYR A 462 -18.03 -10.84 -15.42
CA TYR A 462 -16.95 -11.42 -14.59
C TYR A 462 -16.75 -10.66 -13.28
N THR A 463 -16.27 -11.38 -12.27
CA THR A 463 -15.80 -10.80 -11.03
C THR A 463 -14.55 -11.51 -10.52
N ASP A 464 -13.66 -10.72 -9.93
CA ASP A 464 -12.56 -11.23 -9.15
C ASP A 464 -13.05 -11.53 -7.73
N VAL A 465 -12.82 -12.77 -7.31
CA VAL A 465 -13.16 -13.29 -5.99
C VAL A 465 -11.89 -13.62 -5.24
N SER A 466 -11.69 -13.01 -4.07
CA SER A 466 -10.69 -13.44 -3.11
C SER A 466 -11.35 -14.30 -2.04
N ILE A 467 -10.83 -15.51 -1.83
CA ILE A 467 -11.29 -16.44 -0.81
C ILE A 467 -10.14 -16.71 0.15
N LYS A 468 -10.35 -16.46 1.44
CA LYS A 468 -9.43 -16.79 2.52
C LYS A 468 -10.04 -17.89 3.40
N TYR A 469 -9.34 -19.01 3.47
CA TYR A 469 -9.71 -20.16 4.30
C TYR A 469 -8.95 -20.10 5.61
N TYR A 470 -9.68 -20.06 6.73
CA TYR A 470 -9.12 -20.29 8.04
C TYR A 470 -9.21 -21.77 8.37
N LEU A 471 -8.07 -22.45 8.45
CA LEU A 471 -7.98 -23.88 8.67
C LEU A 471 -7.85 -24.19 10.16
N LYS A 472 -8.33 -25.37 10.56
CA LYS A 472 -8.07 -25.92 11.90
C LYS A 472 -6.56 -25.95 12.19
N GLY A 473 -6.19 -25.52 13.40
CA GLY A 473 -4.79 -25.42 13.83
C GLY A 473 -4.09 -24.10 13.46
N ASN A 474 -4.84 -22.99 13.36
CA ASN A 474 -4.31 -21.63 13.15
C ASN A 474 -3.47 -21.45 11.88
N ARG A 475 -3.86 -22.13 10.80
CA ARG A 475 -3.28 -21.96 9.46
C ARG A 475 -4.28 -21.25 8.56
N ALA A 476 -3.80 -20.50 7.59
CA ALA A 476 -4.65 -19.84 6.60
C ALA A 476 -4.15 -20.11 5.17
N ALA A 477 -5.06 -20.03 4.20
CA ALA A 477 -4.73 -20.06 2.78
C ALA A 477 -5.64 -19.10 2.01
N SER A 478 -5.05 -18.25 1.17
CA SER A 478 -5.78 -17.27 0.36
C SER A 478 -5.63 -17.56 -1.12
N ARG A 479 -6.72 -17.41 -1.88
CA ARG A 479 -6.77 -17.64 -3.33
C ARG A 479 -7.60 -16.57 -4.00
N ASN A 480 -7.16 -16.15 -5.18
CA ASN A 480 -7.92 -15.26 -6.05
C ASN A 480 -8.44 -16.06 -7.24
N TYR A 481 -9.66 -15.77 -7.67
CA TYR A 481 -10.27 -16.40 -8.84
C TYR A 481 -10.95 -15.34 -9.68
N HIS A 482 -10.87 -15.49 -11.00
CA HIS A 482 -11.60 -14.67 -11.94
C HIS A 482 -12.74 -15.51 -12.51
N ILE A 483 -13.99 -15.24 -12.13
CA ILE A 483 -15.13 -16.15 -12.35
C ILE A 483 -16.28 -15.42 -13.06
N SER A 484 -16.97 -16.12 -13.96
CA SER A 484 -18.23 -15.65 -14.57
C SER A 484 -19.36 -15.76 -13.55
N PHE A 485 -20.13 -14.68 -13.38
CA PHE A 485 -21.28 -14.66 -12.48
C PHE A 485 -22.26 -15.80 -12.79
N ASP A 486 -22.68 -15.94 -14.05
CA ASP A 486 -23.68 -16.94 -14.45
C ASP A 486 -23.24 -18.38 -14.13
N LYS A 487 -21.96 -18.70 -14.35
CA LYS A 487 -21.41 -20.04 -14.04
C LYS A 487 -21.35 -20.33 -12.53
N ALA A 488 -21.39 -19.29 -11.68
CA ALA A 488 -21.24 -19.42 -10.24
C ALA A 488 -22.40 -18.81 -9.44
N GLU A 489 -23.52 -18.49 -10.09
CA GLU A 489 -24.61 -17.71 -9.52
C GLU A 489 -25.13 -18.33 -8.22
N GLU A 490 -25.38 -19.64 -8.20
CA GLU A 490 -25.84 -20.34 -6.99
C GLU A 490 -24.87 -20.20 -5.81
N SER A 491 -23.56 -20.24 -6.06
CA SER A 491 -22.55 -20.11 -5.02
C SER A 491 -22.42 -18.67 -4.55
N ILE A 492 -22.48 -17.70 -5.48
CA ILE A 492 -22.45 -16.28 -5.18
C ILE A 492 -23.69 -15.91 -4.36
N LYS A 493 -24.88 -16.33 -4.80
CA LYS A 493 -26.14 -16.18 -4.07
C LYS A 493 -26.06 -16.76 -2.66
N ALA A 494 -25.65 -18.02 -2.52
CA ALA A 494 -25.54 -18.66 -1.21
C ALA A 494 -24.59 -17.91 -0.26
N LEU A 495 -23.47 -17.37 -0.77
CA LEU A 495 -22.54 -16.57 0.01
C LEU A 495 -23.12 -15.20 0.36
N CYS A 496 -23.60 -14.45 -0.63
CA CYS A 496 -24.14 -13.10 -0.43
C CYS A 496 -25.34 -13.08 0.54
N MET A 497 -26.16 -14.12 0.51
CA MET A 497 -27.31 -14.28 1.39
C MET A 497 -26.95 -14.80 2.79
N SER A 498 -25.73 -15.31 3.00
CA SER A 498 -25.31 -15.82 4.30
C SER A 498 -25.11 -14.70 5.33
N GLU A 499 -25.53 -14.93 6.57
CA GLU A 499 -25.38 -13.96 7.65
C GLU A 499 -23.92 -13.53 7.86
N GLY A 500 -23.00 -14.49 7.83
CA GLY A 500 -21.57 -14.23 8.00
C GLY A 500 -21.01 -13.28 6.95
N TYR A 501 -21.47 -13.38 5.69
CA TYR A 501 -21.06 -12.47 4.62
C TYR A 501 -21.67 -11.09 4.78
N GLN A 502 -22.97 -11.00 5.03
CA GLN A 502 -23.68 -9.73 5.15
C GLN A 502 -23.10 -8.91 6.31
N LYS A 503 -23.07 -9.47 7.52
CA LYS A 503 -22.48 -8.80 8.70
C LYS A 503 -20.99 -8.52 8.56
N GLY A 504 -20.25 -9.37 7.86
CA GLY A 504 -18.83 -9.17 7.59
C GLY A 504 -18.54 -8.10 6.52
N THR A 505 -19.53 -7.72 5.71
CA THR A 505 -19.39 -6.77 4.60
C THR A 505 -19.96 -5.40 4.93
N PHE A 506 -21.07 -5.32 5.65
CA PHE A 506 -21.79 -4.07 5.89
C PHE A 506 -21.70 -3.67 7.36
N PRO A 507 -20.83 -2.71 7.74
CA PRO A 507 -20.63 -2.31 9.13
C PRO A 507 -21.92 -1.92 9.87
N VAL A 508 -22.86 -1.29 9.18
CA VAL A 508 -24.18 -0.91 9.74
C VAL A 508 -24.94 -2.08 10.36
N LEU A 509 -24.73 -3.32 9.89
CA LEU A 509 -25.41 -4.51 10.42
C LEU A 509 -24.89 -4.96 11.79
N ASN A 510 -23.73 -4.43 12.22
CA ASN A 510 -23.17 -4.68 13.55
C ASN A 510 -23.36 -3.49 14.49
N GLN A 511 -23.91 -2.38 14.02
CA GLN A 511 -24.13 -1.17 14.81
C GLN A 511 -25.30 -1.36 15.80
N THR A 512 -25.20 -0.72 16.96
CA THR A 512 -26.20 -0.76 18.01
C THR A 512 -26.94 0.58 18.15
N GLY A 513 -28.18 0.54 18.64
CA GLY A 513 -28.93 1.76 18.96
C GLY A 513 -28.24 2.59 20.06
N GLU A 514 -27.53 1.96 20.98
CA GLU A 514 -26.84 2.64 22.09
C GLU A 514 -25.68 3.54 21.61
N GLU A 515 -24.99 3.17 20.54
CA GLU A 515 -23.90 3.98 19.99
C GLU A 515 -24.35 4.96 18.90
N THR A 516 -25.60 4.84 18.42
CA THR A 516 -26.16 5.70 17.38
C THR A 516 -26.71 7.00 17.99
N ALA A 517 -26.30 8.15 17.45
CA ALA A 517 -26.73 9.47 17.89
C ALA A 517 -27.97 9.96 17.15
N TYR A 518 -27.94 9.91 15.83
CA TYR A 518 -29.00 10.40 14.95
C TYR A 518 -28.91 9.77 13.56
N ILE A 519 -29.96 9.94 12.77
CA ILE A 519 -30.04 9.42 11.40
C ILE A 519 -29.99 10.59 10.42
N VAL A 520 -29.25 10.41 9.33
CA VAL A 520 -29.25 11.31 8.17
C VAL A 520 -29.80 10.56 6.98
N TYR A 521 -30.83 11.11 6.34
CA TYR A 521 -31.38 10.60 5.08
C TYR A 521 -31.17 11.61 3.96
N ARG A 522 -30.75 11.10 2.80
CA ARG A 522 -30.64 11.87 1.55
C ARG A 522 -31.35 11.12 0.43
N LYS A 523 -32.04 11.85 -0.44
CA LYS A 523 -32.70 11.26 -1.62
C LYS A 523 -31.71 10.79 -2.69
N ASN A 524 -30.56 11.44 -2.77
CA ASN A 524 -29.51 11.07 -3.71
C ASN A 524 -28.11 11.34 -3.10
N LYS A 525 -27.08 10.77 -3.71
CA LYS A 525 -25.71 10.77 -3.16
C LYS A 525 -25.09 12.17 -3.20
N ASN A 526 -25.38 12.94 -4.25
CA ASN A 526 -24.64 14.16 -4.56
C ASN A 526 -25.40 15.49 -4.37
N MET A 527 -26.73 15.52 -4.19
CA MET A 527 -27.50 16.79 -4.25
C MET A 527 -28.78 16.85 -3.38
N GLY A 528 -28.91 16.00 -2.37
CA GLY A 528 -30.13 15.88 -1.59
C GLY A 528 -30.14 16.86 -0.41
N LYS A 529 -31.27 17.55 -0.17
CA LYS A 529 -31.49 18.20 1.13
C LYS A 529 -31.46 17.13 2.20
N GLU A 530 -30.51 17.22 3.13
CA GLU A 530 -30.42 16.30 4.26
C GLU A 530 -31.65 16.43 5.15
N SER A 531 -32.22 15.28 5.52
CA SER A 531 -33.19 15.19 6.60
C SER A 531 -32.51 14.53 7.79
N ARG A 532 -32.46 15.24 8.94
CA ARG A 532 -31.83 14.76 10.17
C ARG A 532 -32.90 14.41 11.20
N LEU A 533 -32.85 13.18 11.72
CA LEU A 533 -33.68 12.73 12.84
C LEU A 533 -32.83 12.67 14.10
N HIS A 534 -33.00 13.65 14.99
CA HIS A 534 -32.15 13.89 16.15
C HIS A 534 -32.49 13.03 17.38
N GLN A 535 -31.53 13.03 18.32
CA GLN A 535 -31.43 12.24 19.55
C GLN A 535 -32.57 12.42 20.58
N ASP A 536 -33.55 13.30 20.35
CA ASP A 536 -34.70 13.47 21.26
C ASP A 536 -35.63 12.24 21.28
N SER A 537 -35.32 11.21 20.49
CA SER A 537 -36.00 9.92 20.46
C SER A 537 -35.01 8.75 20.27
N PRO A 538 -34.16 8.43 21.27
CA PRO A 538 -33.19 7.34 21.18
C PRO A 538 -33.82 5.98 20.87
N GLU A 539 -35.03 5.75 21.40
CA GLU A 539 -35.83 4.55 21.14
C GLU A 539 -36.22 4.45 19.65
N LEU A 540 -36.62 5.57 19.04
CA LEU A 540 -36.97 5.65 17.62
C LEU A 540 -35.75 5.41 16.71
N VAL A 541 -34.61 6.01 17.03
CA VAL A 541 -33.37 5.80 16.27
C VAL A 541 -32.97 4.32 16.31
N SER A 542 -33.06 3.70 17.49
CA SER A 542 -32.81 2.27 17.69
C SER A 542 -33.82 1.40 16.92
N GLU A 543 -35.09 1.78 16.90
CA GLU A 543 -36.15 1.10 16.16
C GLU A 543 -35.93 1.16 14.64
N ILE A 544 -35.60 2.33 14.09
CA ILE A 544 -35.32 2.50 12.65
C ILE A 544 -34.07 1.71 12.26
N LEU A 545 -32.98 1.78 13.05
CA LEU A 545 -31.77 1.01 12.81
C LEU A 545 -32.07 -0.50 12.77
N LYS A 546 -32.78 -0.99 13.78
CA LYS A 546 -33.13 -2.41 13.87
C LYS A 546 -34.03 -2.84 12.71
N THR A 547 -35.02 -2.02 12.35
CA THR A 547 -35.93 -2.28 11.22
C THR A 547 -35.15 -2.34 9.91
N TYR A 548 -34.25 -1.38 9.68
CA TYR A 548 -33.38 -1.35 8.51
C TYR A 548 -32.47 -2.59 8.44
N GLN A 549 -31.86 -2.98 9.56
CA GLN A 549 -31.02 -4.18 9.64
C GLN A 549 -31.83 -5.46 9.36
N GLU A 550 -33.04 -5.58 9.91
CA GLU A 550 -33.93 -6.72 9.67
C GLU A 550 -34.38 -6.79 8.21
N GLU A 551 -34.78 -5.68 7.61
CA GLU A 551 -35.17 -5.63 6.19
C GLU A 551 -33.98 -5.95 5.28
N TRP A 552 -32.80 -5.37 5.53
CA TRP A 552 -31.57 -5.67 4.78
C TRP A 552 -31.23 -7.16 4.80
N MET A 553 -31.25 -7.77 5.98
CA MET A 553 -30.88 -9.18 6.17
C MET A 553 -31.87 -10.15 5.52
N ASN A 554 -33.14 -9.74 5.38
CA ASN A 554 -34.21 -10.59 4.85
C ASN A 554 -34.52 -10.37 3.36
N ARG A 555 -33.80 -9.46 2.69
CA ARG A 555 -33.98 -9.19 1.25
C ARG A 555 -33.91 -10.47 0.43
N SER A 556 -34.72 -10.57 -0.60
CA SER A 556 -34.60 -11.66 -1.57
C SER A 556 -33.45 -11.43 -2.56
N TRP A 557 -32.98 -12.51 -3.19
CA TRP A 557 -31.98 -12.42 -4.27
C TRP A 557 -32.49 -11.60 -5.47
N GLU A 558 -33.79 -11.67 -5.74
CA GLU A 558 -34.43 -10.91 -6.80
C GLU A 558 -34.37 -9.41 -6.49
N GLU A 559 -34.81 -9.00 -5.28
CA GLU A 559 -34.70 -7.60 -4.83
C GLU A 559 -33.27 -7.07 -4.89
N LEU A 560 -32.30 -7.88 -4.47
CA LEU A 560 -30.88 -7.51 -4.46
C LEU A 560 -30.28 -7.31 -5.86
N THR A 561 -30.82 -7.98 -6.88
CA THR A 561 -30.32 -7.90 -8.25
C THR A 561 -31.12 -6.93 -9.14
N SER A 562 -32.39 -6.68 -8.82
CA SER A 562 -33.28 -5.86 -9.65
C SER A 562 -33.59 -4.46 -9.11
N GLU A 563 -33.59 -4.25 -7.80
CA GLU A 563 -33.99 -2.96 -7.22
C GLU A 563 -32.87 -1.92 -7.25
N ASN A 564 -33.25 -0.68 -7.56
CA ASN A 564 -32.39 0.48 -7.35
C ASN A 564 -32.82 1.20 -6.06
N PRO A 565 -31.88 1.81 -5.32
CA PRO A 565 -32.23 2.57 -4.12
C PRO A 565 -33.11 3.78 -4.44
N VAL A 566 -33.93 4.18 -3.48
CA VAL A 566 -34.75 5.40 -3.50
C VAL A 566 -34.15 6.53 -2.65
N GLY A 567 -33.09 6.21 -1.92
CA GLY A 567 -32.33 7.13 -1.10
C GLY A 567 -31.14 6.44 -0.45
N VAL A 568 -30.40 7.22 0.34
CA VAL A 568 -29.30 6.73 1.17
C VAL A 568 -29.50 7.20 2.60
N ILE A 569 -29.12 6.34 3.55
CA ILE A 569 -29.25 6.55 4.98
C ILE A 569 -27.89 6.38 5.66
N ARG A 570 -27.60 7.25 6.62
CA ARG A 570 -26.43 7.15 7.51
C ARG A 570 -26.92 7.11 8.96
N PHE A 571 -26.40 6.15 9.71
CA PHE A 571 -26.63 6.02 11.14
C PHE A 571 -25.41 6.57 11.89
N VAL A 572 -25.45 7.86 12.23
CA VAL A 572 -24.28 8.56 12.80
C VAL A 572 -24.00 8.08 14.21
N LYS A 573 -22.76 7.69 14.50
CA LYS A 573 -22.35 7.27 15.84
C LYS A 573 -22.11 8.46 16.76
N LYS A 574 -22.32 8.28 18.07
CA LYS A 574 -22.11 9.30 19.11
C LYS A 574 -20.69 9.86 19.13
N GLU A 575 -19.70 9.01 18.84
CA GLU A 575 -18.29 9.41 18.78
C GLU A 575 -17.96 10.32 17.58
N GLU A 576 -18.80 10.32 16.54
CA GLU A 576 -18.58 11.10 15.31
C GLU A 576 -19.19 12.49 15.36
N VAL A 577 -20.15 12.71 16.26
CA VAL A 577 -20.89 13.98 16.40
C VAL A 577 -19.96 15.18 16.54
N PRO A 578 -18.91 15.18 17.40
CA PRO A 578 -18.01 16.33 17.53
C PRO A 578 -17.29 16.70 16.23
N ALA A 579 -16.95 15.69 15.42
CA ALA A 579 -16.26 15.89 14.15
C ALA A 579 -17.17 16.50 13.09
N LEU A 580 -18.42 16.02 13.01
CA LEU A 580 -19.42 16.53 12.07
C LEU A 580 -19.85 17.96 12.43
N GLU A 581 -19.99 18.27 13.72
CA GLU A 581 -20.23 19.65 14.17
C GLU A 581 -19.05 20.58 13.86
N TRP A 582 -17.82 20.10 14.03
CA TRP A 582 -16.63 20.84 13.64
C TRP A 582 -16.62 21.13 12.13
N ALA A 583 -16.84 20.12 11.29
CA ALA A 583 -16.87 20.28 9.83
C ALA A 583 -17.93 21.31 9.39
N GLN A 584 -19.09 21.30 10.04
CA GLN A 584 -20.16 22.26 9.79
C GLN A 584 -19.79 23.69 10.20
N ARG A 585 -19.11 23.89 11.34
CA ARG A 585 -18.65 25.21 11.82
C ARG A 585 -17.60 25.84 10.90
N GLU A 586 -16.65 25.03 10.43
CA GLU A 586 -15.53 25.49 9.60
C GLU A 586 -15.92 25.76 8.14
N GLN A 587 -17.19 25.58 7.77
CA GLN A 587 -17.70 25.74 6.40
C GLN A 587 -16.82 25.02 5.36
N ILE A 588 -16.29 23.85 5.72
CA ILE A 588 -15.46 23.06 4.81
C ILE A 588 -16.39 22.60 3.69
N SER A 589 -16.31 23.28 2.53
CA SER A 589 -17.00 22.83 1.33
C SER A 589 -16.33 21.54 0.85
N ASP A 590 -17.15 20.61 0.34
CA ASP A 590 -16.76 19.27 -0.13
C ASP A 590 -15.68 19.26 -1.25
N TYR A 591 -15.18 20.42 -1.67
CA TYR A 591 -14.18 20.58 -2.73
C TYR A 591 -12.72 20.63 -2.24
N ARG A 592 -12.43 20.68 -0.93
CA ARG A 592 -11.04 20.62 -0.44
C ARG A 592 -10.57 19.16 -0.34
N TYR A 593 -10.02 18.69 -1.45
CA TYR A 593 -9.39 17.38 -1.73
C TYR A 593 -8.36 16.86 -0.68
N TYR A 594 -8.04 17.65 0.36
CA TYR A 594 -7.01 17.36 1.36
C TYR A 594 -7.53 16.93 2.75
N TYR A 595 -8.83 17.11 3.07
CA TYR A 595 -9.36 16.87 4.44
C TYR A 595 -10.35 15.71 4.59
N GLY A 596 -10.65 14.98 3.51
CA GLY A 596 -11.51 13.81 3.58
C GLY A 596 -12.99 14.16 3.76
N LEU A 597 -13.81 13.45 3.02
CA LEU A 597 -15.27 13.57 2.91
C LEU A 597 -15.98 13.10 4.20
N ILE A 598 -15.66 13.66 5.37
CA ILE A 598 -16.20 13.21 6.69
C ILE A 598 -17.74 13.20 6.70
N GLY A 599 -18.36 14.15 6.01
CA GLY A 599 -19.82 14.26 5.88
C GLY A 599 -20.46 13.29 4.88
N ASP A 600 -19.67 12.65 4.02
CA ASP A 600 -20.09 11.91 2.82
C ASP A 600 -19.70 10.42 2.83
N VAL A 601 -19.18 9.93 3.97
CA VAL A 601 -18.88 8.51 4.21
C VAL A 601 -20.01 7.81 4.97
N GLU A 602 -20.03 6.48 4.89
CA GLU A 602 -20.93 5.58 5.64
C GLU A 602 -22.42 5.74 5.29
N TYR A 603 -22.71 6.10 4.03
CA TYR A 603 -24.06 6.06 3.49
C TYR A 603 -24.40 4.68 2.94
N TYR A 604 -25.56 4.18 3.32
CA TYR A 604 -26.09 2.90 2.88
C TYR A 604 -27.37 3.10 2.06
N PRO A 605 -27.61 2.28 1.02
CA PRO A 605 -28.80 2.41 0.20
C PRO A 605 -30.08 2.01 0.97
N VAL A 606 -31.17 2.72 0.68
CA VAL A 606 -32.54 2.39 1.10
C VAL A 606 -33.30 1.98 -0.16
N TYR A 607 -33.86 0.78 -0.17
CA TYR A 607 -34.55 0.21 -1.32
C TYR A 607 -36.08 0.33 -1.19
N PRO A 608 -36.84 0.27 -2.30
CA PRO A 608 -38.30 0.23 -2.27
C PRO A 608 -38.87 -0.86 -1.36
N SER A 609 -38.21 -2.03 -1.30
CA SER A 609 -38.57 -3.16 -0.43
C SER A 609 -38.44 -2.87 1.07
N PHE A 610 -37.82 -1.76 1.48
CA PHE A 610 -37.64 -1.40 2.90
C PHE A 610 -38.89 -0.65 3.40
N GLU A 611 -40.06 -1.26 3.21
CA GLU A 611 -41.36 -0.64 3.40
C GLU A 611 -41.51 -0.08 4.82
N LYS A 612 -41.09 -0.83 5.85
CA LYS A 612 -41.22 -0.40 7.25
C LYS A 612 -40.21 0.69 7.59
N THR A 613 -38.99 0.60 7.09
CA THR A 613 -38.01 1.69 7.26
C THR A 613 -38.53 2.97 6.61
N LEU A 614 -39.05 2.89 5.39
CA LEU A 614 -39.60 4.04 4.66
C LEU A 614 -40.83 4.63 5.37
N GLU A 615 -41.72 3.78 5.90
CA GLU A 615 -42.88 4.19 6.71
C GLU A 615 -42.42 4.95 7.97
N LEU A 616 -41.54 4.36 8.77
CA LEU A 616 -40.99 4.98 10.00
C LEU A 616 -40.31 6.33 9.71
N LEU A 617 -39.52 6.41 8.63
CA LEU A 617 -38.90 7.66 8.21
C LEU A 617 -39.97 8.72 7.87
N THR A 618 -40.99 8.34 7.11
CA THR A 618 -42.06 9.24 6.65
C THR A 618 -42.92 9.76 7.80
N GLU A 619 -43.34 8.86 8.71
CA GLU A 619 -44.13 9.20 9.90
C GLU A 619 -43.40 10.19 10.80
N ASN A 620 -42.07 10.13 10.82
CA ASN A 620 -41.22 11.00 11.63
C ASN A 620 -40.68 12.22 10.88
N GLY A 621 -41.31 12.58 9.75
CA GLY A 621 -41.09 13.85 9.06
C GLY A 621 -39.93 13.87 8.06
N VAL A 622 -39.38 12.70 7.70
CA VAL A 622 -38.43 12.58 6.58
C VAL A 622 -39.21 12.46 5.28
N ASP A 623 -38.89 13.32 4.31
CA ASP A 623 -39.47 13.20 2.97
C ASP A 623 -38.76 12.09 2.19
N THR A 624 -39.36 10.90 2.19
CA THR A 624 -38.89 9.70 1.50
C THR A 624 -39.42 9.59 0.06
N LYS A 625 -40.33 10.48 -0.36
CA LYS A 625 -40.92 10.42 -1.70
C LYS A 625 -39.87 10.66 -2.77
N ASP A 626 -40.05 10.01 -3.92
CA ASP A 626 -39.16 10.17 -5.06
C ASP A 626 -38.92 11.66 -5.36
N SER A 627 -37.65 12.02 -5.53
CA SER A 627 -37.24 13.38 -5.88
C SER A 627 -37.85 13.89 -7.19
N LEU A 628 -38.28 12.96 -8.05
CA LEU A 628 -38.95 13.18 -9.33
C LEU A 628 -40.47 13.05 -9.25
N ASP A 629 -41.06 12.83 -8.06
CA ASP A 629 -42.51 12.70 -7.91
C ASP A 629 -43.26 13.93 -8.47
N GLY A 630 -44.11 13.70 -9.48
CA GLY A 630 -44.84 14.71 -10.24
C GLY A 630 -44.00 15.60 -11.17
N PHE A 631 -42.74 15.26 -11.44
CA PHE A 631 -41.98 15.81 -12.57
C PHE A 631 -42.23 14.98 -13.83
N LEU A 632 -42.30 15.62 -14.98
CA LEU A 632 -42.39 14.94 -16.28
C LEU A 632 -41.03 15.03 -16.97
N ALA A 633 -40.57 13.92 -17.55
CA ALA A 633 -39.39 13.93 -18.41
C ALA A 633 -39.69 14.76 -19.68
N GLU A 634 -39.06 15.93 -19.80
CA GLU A 634 -39.23 16.90 -20.88
C GLU A 634 -38.41 16.48 -22.11
N SER A 635 -37.18 16.05 -21.89
CA SER A 635 -36.28 15.61 -22.95
C SER A 635 -35.19 14.68 -22.46
N ILE A 636 -34.77 13.76 -23.32
CA ILE A 636 -33.60 12.88 -23.09
C ILE A 636 -32.53 13.24 -24.11
N SER A 637 -31.32 13.51 -23.64
CA SER A 637 -30.13 13.76 -24.45
C SER A 637 -29.24 12.52 -24.41
N VAL A 638 -28.91 11.94 -25.56
CA VAL A 638 -28.09 10.73 -25.68
C VAL A 638 -26.93 10.97 -26.63
N ARG A 639 -25.72 10.60 -26.22
CA ARG A 639 -24.49 10.70 -27.03
C ARG A 639 -23.70 9.40 -26.96
N SER A 640 -23.28 8.87 -28.11
CA SER A 640 -22.29 7.78 -28.14
C SER A 640 -20.89 8.35 -27.94
N ARG A 641 -20.13 7.80 -26.99
CA ARG A 641 -18.72 8.13 -26.75
C ARG A 641 -17.81 7.61 -27.86
N ARG A 642 -18.26 6.61 -28.62
CA ARG A 642 -17.47 5.99 -29.71
C ARG A 642 -17.51 6.81 -31.00
N SER A 643 -18.68 7.35 -31.36
CA SER A 643 -18.86 8.10 -32.61
C SER A 643 -18.43 9.57 -32.52
N GLY A 644 -18.38 10.15 -31.31
CA GLY A 644 -18.00 11.55 -31.09
C GLY A 644 -19.01 12.58 -31.64
N ASN A 645 -20.22 12.13 -31.99
CA ASN A 645 -21.27 12.96 -32.56
C ASN A 645 -21.93 13.90 -31.53
N ASP A 646 -22.61 14.93 -32.04
CA ASP A 646 -23.49 15.78 -31.23
C ASP A 646 -24.60 14.95 -30.56
N PRO A 647 -25.03 15.33 -29.34
CA PRO A 647 -26.04 14.60 -28.59
C PRO A 647 -27.39 14.64 -29.32
N VAL A 648 -28.03 13.48 -29.44
CA VAL A 648 -29.37 13.34 -29.99
C VAL A 648 -30.40 13.60 -28.90
N ILE A 649 -31.33 14.52 -29.17
CA ILE A 649 -32.37 14.89 -28.21
C ILE A 649 -33.71 14.24 -28.60
N PHE A 650 -34.31 13.53 -27.65
CA PHE A 650 -35.64 12.93 -27.75
C PHE A 650 -36.63 13.76 -26.93
N ARG A 651 -37.76 14.15 -27.55
CA ARG A 651 -38.84 14.93 -26.93
C ARG A 651 -40.23 14.29 -27.10
N ASP A 652 -40.32 13.21 -27.88
CA ASP A 652 -41.58 12.51 -28.08
C ASP A 652 -41.92 11.72 -26.81
N PRO A 653 -43.12 11.91 -26.21
CA PRO A 653 -43.48 11.25 -24.96
C PRO A 653 -43.40 9.72 -25.00
N LYS A 654 -43.72 9.08 -26.15
CA LYS A 654 -43.64 7.63 -26.27
C LYS A 654 -42.20 7.15 -26.35
N GLN A 655 -41.33 7.89 -27.04
CA GLN A 655 -39.89 7.60 -27.07
C GLN A 655 -39.26 7.77 -25.69
N ILE A 656 -39.65 8.80 -24.96
CA ILE A 656 -39.19 9.05 -23.58
C ILE A 656 -39.63 7.91 -22.67
N GLU A 657 -40.92 7.56 -22.68
CA GLU A 657 -41.46 6.45 -21.87
C GLU A 657 -40.74 5.13 -22.15
N GLU A 658 -40.43 4.85 -23.42
CA GLU A 658 -39.71 3.64 -23.80
C GLU A 658 -38.25 3.65 -23.32
N ILE A 659 -37.52 4.76 -23.50
CA ILE A 659 -36.13 4.89 -23.01
C ILE A 659 -36.09 4.72 -21.49
N MET A 660 -37.06 5.30 -20.76
CA MET A 660 -37.12 5.24 -19.29
C MET A 660 -37.20 3.81 -18.73
N LYS A 661 -37.65 2.82 -19.50
CA LYS A 661 -37.70 1.41 -19.09
C LYS A 661 -36.32 0.73 -19.05
N HIS A 662 -35.35 1.30 -19.76
CA HIS A 662 -34.05 0.70 -20.01
C HIS A 662 -32.89 1.46 -19.37
N VAL A 663 -33.17 2.41 -18.49
CA VAL A 663 -32.14 3.29 -17.91
C VAL A 663 -32.11 3.19 -16.40
N VAL A 664 -30.94 3.46 -15.83
CA VAL A 664 -30.71 3.56 -14.39
C VAL A 664 -29.99 4.87 -14.10
N LEU A 665 -30.37 5.53 -13.02
CA LEU A 665 -29.74 6.76 -12.58
C LEU A 665 -28.25 6.50 -12.33
N ALA A 666 -27.38 7.33 -12.90
CA ALA A 666 -25.93 7.14 -12.82
C ALA A 666 -25.43 7.12 -11.37
N GLU A 667 -26.04 7.93 -10.49
CA GLU A 667 -25.71 7.97 -9.06
C GLU A 667 -25.98 6.64 -8.31
N TYR A 668 -26.82 5.77 -8.87
CA TYR A 668 -27.13 4.46 -8.31
C TYR A 668 -26.33 3.31 -8.92
N SER A 669 -25.52 3.59 -9.94
CA SER A 669 -24.74 2.58 -10.66
C SER A 669 -23.85 1.74 -9.74
N ASP A 670 -23.31 2.34 -8.68
CA ASP A 670 -22.46 1.61 -7.72
C ASP A 670 -23.28 0.72 -6.76
N TYR A 671 -24.53 1.07 -6.44
CA TYR A 671 -25.36 0.38 -5.42
C TYR A 671 -26.12 -0.85 -5.95
N ASN A 672 -26.14 -1.07 -7.26
CA ASN A 672 -26.62 -2.31 -7.88
C ASN A 672 -25.56 -2.87 -8.85
N SER A 673 -24.51 -3.46 -8.28
CA SER A 673 -23.36 -3.96 -9.06
C SER A 673 -23.63 -5.26 -9.84
N PHE A 674 -24.82 -5.85 -9.67
CA PHE A 674 -25.30 -7.01 -10.42
C PHE A 674 -25.85 -6.62 -11.79
N GLN A 675 -26.25 -5.37 -11.97
CA GLN A 675 -26.70 -4.87 -13.24
C GLN A 675 -25.51 -4.43 -14.10
N GLU A 676 -25.47 -4.87 -15.35
CA GLU A 676 -24.50 -4.34 -16.32
C GLU A 676 -25.05 -3.08 -16.98
N LEU A 677 -24.22 -2.06 -17.06
CA LEU A 677 -24.56 -0.74 -17.58
C LEU A 677 -23.71 -0.45 -18.82
N ASP A 678 -24.33 0.21 -19.78
CA ASP A 678 -23.65 0.73 -20.95
C ASP A 678 -22.94 2.05 -20.58
N TYR A 679 -21.61 1.99 -20.54
CA TYR A 679 -20.76 3.15 -20.30
C TYR A 679 -20.23 3.78 -21.59
N ASP A 680 -20.60 3.23 -22.75
CA ASP A 680 -20.26 3.77 -24.07
C ASP A 680 -21.23 4.88 -24.49
N THR A 681 -22.34 5.05 -23.78
CA THR A 681 -23.35 6.07 -24.00
C THR A 681 -23.41 7.06 -22.84
N ASP A 682 -23.31 8.36 -23.13
CA ASP A 682 -23.66 9.43 -22.20
C ASP A 682 -25.14 9.77 -22.35
N MET A 683 -25.91 9.69 -21.26
CA MET A 683 -27.31 10.12 -21.24
C MET A 683 -27.57 11.11 -20.12
N SER A 684 -28.28 12.19 -20.44
CA SER A 684 -28.91 13.07 -19.46
C SER A 684 -30.41 13.18 -19.71
N ILE A 685 -31.18 13.18 -18.63
CA ILE A 685 -32.64 13.31 -18.68
C ILE A 685 -33.04 14.58 -17.96
N ARG A 686 -33.77 15.43 -18.69
CA ARG A 686 -34.31 16.69 -18.18
C ARG A 686 -35.76 16.52 -17.77
N PHE A 687 -36.05 16.89 -16.53
CA PHE A 687 -37.35 16.83 -15.88
C PHE A 687 -37.90 18.24 -15.64
N GLU A 688 -39.21 18.44 -15.83
CA GLU A 688 -39.88 19.73 -15.61
C GLU A 688 -41.11 19.58 -14.71
N LYS A 689 -41.29 20.54 -13.80
CA LYS A 689 -42.49 20.68 -12.97
C LYS A 689 -42.72 22.15 -12.62
N LYS A 690 -43.81 22.73 -13.12
CA LYS A 690 -44.25 24.11 -12.80
C LYS A 690 -43.12 25.15 -13.01
N GLY A 691 -42.35 25.01 -14.09
CA GLY A 691 -41.25 25.91 -14.45
C GLY A 691 -39.91 25.63 -13.74
N ILE A 692 -39.85 24.62 -12.88
CA ILE A 692 -38.60 24.14 -12.27
C ILE A 692 -38.07 23.00 -13.12
N THR A 693 -36.84 23.12 -13.61
CA THR A 693 -36.16 22.07 -14.37
C THR A 693 -35.07 21.40 -13.53
N ARG A 694 -34.90 20.09 -13.71
CA ARG A 694 -33.83 19.28 -13.13
C ARG A 694 -33.25 18.39 -14.20
N GLU A 695 -31.94 18.15 -14.16
CA GLU A 695 -31.26 17.29 -15.14
C GLU A 695 -30.34 16.33 -14.40
N TYR A 696 -30.41 15.06 -14.76
CA TYR A 696 -29.65 13.99 -14.12
C TYR A 696 -29.04 13.06 -15.17
N GLU A 697 -27.89 12.48 -14.84
CA GLU A 697 -27.22 11.50 -15.68
C GLU A 697 -27.80 10.10 -15.46
N TYR A 698 -27.89 9.34 -16.56
CA TYR A 698 -28.38 7.98 -16.58
C TYR A 698 -27.47 7.09 -17.43
N TYR A 699 -27.50 5.79 -17.18
CA TYR A 699 -26.90 4.79 -18.04
C TYR A 699 -27.97 3.85 -18.56
N PHE A 700 -27.83 3.40 -19.80
CA PHE A 700 -28.62 2.27 -20.30
C PHE A 700 -28.19 0.99 -19.59
N LYS A 701 -29.13 0.05 -19.41
CA LYS A 701 -28.74 -1.34 -19.12
C LYS A 701 -28.02 -1.90 -20.34
N ALA A 702 -26.93 -2.62 -20.13
CA ALA A 702 -26.14 -3.17 -21.23
C ALA A 702 -27.01 -4.04 -22.15
N GLY A 703 -26.84 -3.88 -23.47
CA GLY A 703 -27.63 -4.57 -24.49
C GLY A 703 -29.09 -4.12 -24.62
N GLN A 704 -29.57 -3.17 -23.80
CA GLN A 704 -30.97 -2.72 -23.80
C GLN A 704 -31.17 -1.33 -24.41
N ILE A 705 -30.21 -0.81 -25.17
CA ILE A 705 -30.39 0.43 -25.92
C ILE A 705 -31.46 0.20 -27.00
N PRO A 706 -32.58 0.96 -27.00
CA PRO A 706 -33.61 0.78 -28.02
C PRO A 706 -33.07 1.04 -29.44
N GLU A 707 -33.54 0.25 -30.41
CA GLU A 707 -33.02 0.28 -31.79
C GLU A 707 -33.14 1.66 -32.45
N PHE A 708 -34.22 2.38 -32.17
CA PHE A 708 -34.42 3.75 -32.68
C PHE A 708 -33.44 4.77 -32.08
N VAL A 709 -32.85 4.47 -30.91
CA VAL A 709 -31.80 5.28 -30.31
C VAL A 709 -30.48 5.00 -31.02
N LYS A 710 -30.09 3.72 -31.15
CA LYS A 710 -28.86 3.27 -31.85
C LYS A 710 -28.74 3.89 -33.25
N GLN A 711 -29.81 3.78 -34.04
CA GLN A 711 -29.88 4.34 -35.41
C GLN A 711 -29.61 5.86 -35.47
N ARG A 712 -29.99 6.60 -34.43
CA ARG A 712 -29.82 8.06 -34.42
C ARG A 712 -28.47 8.50 -33.85
N ILE A 713 -27.90 7.74 -32.92
CA ILE A 713 -26.57 8.02 -32.34
C ILE A 713 -25.42 7.46 -33.19
N GLY A 714 -25.74 6.62 -34.19
CA GLY A 714 -24.80 6.08 -35.16
C GLY A 714 -24.09 4.81 -34.69
N GLU A 715 -24.79 3.97 -33.92
CA GLU A 715 -24.32 2.67 -33.42
C GLU A 715 -24.95 1.48 -34.14
#